data_AF-A0A9N8P2Z1-F1
#
_entry.id   AF-A0A9N8P2Z1-F1
#
_cell.length_a   1.000
_cell.length_b   1.000
_cell.length_c   1.000
_cell.angle_alpha   90.00
_cell.angle_beta   90.00
_cell.angle_gamma   90.00
#
_symmetry.space_group_name_H-M   'P 1'
#
loop_
_entity.id
_entity.type
_entity.pdbx_description
1 polymer ?
#
loop_
_entity_poly.entity_id
_entity_poly.type
_entity_poly.pdbx_seq_one_letter_code
_entity_poly.pdbx_strand_id
1 'polypeptide(L)'
;MLQLKIKKTAIIFVMAVGFFNQTYAQKKYPYQDAKLPTEDRVKDLLSRMSLEEKVRQMDMYKGEFFKEKEDFSKVKSDAKIGNLGIGAIHDIYPRSAKMINDLQSEIIKKNKWGIPALIMCEMLHGYLDEGSTAFPMNIGLGATWDTNVMDKVGKVIAMEARSHGVHFGLGPNLDLGREPRWGRVAETFGEDAYLNSEIGLAMIKGMQGDDLKSDRSIIAEPKHFAVHGIPQAGGNSSPILVGERSAREDHLPSFEKAFRKGGALGTMCAYSELDGIPCAANHWLLTDVLRNEWGFKGIVVSDLGAIKYLQVTHFVTSSPKESIREAIAAGVDMQFYDFTNEFWQTSIIELVNEKKLTMAQIDRAAGGVLRLKFLLGLFENPYTDKNLIKERFHTKENQNVALEAAQKSMILLKNDNNILPLSKEIKNVAVIGPNANASRLGGYAPKNSVGTTVYEGIQQLVGKTANVVYEEGVPLIVKGQIIPSKYLFTPDEAQNGLKGEYFNNRNVEGTPALTRIDNQLEFDWPWSPGDGVTDDDFSIRWTGYIKSDKAFDGWIGLSSDDGIRMWIDDQLVIDNWTKGATSMVTTPKNIEAGKKYKVRIEMWEGGWGARAHLRWNLEKVNLQPAIDAAKKADVAIVVLGESNELVEENRDVASLDLFGMQQELIEEIQKTGTPVVCVLLNGRPLSTNWIAENIPAVVEGWFPGELGGRAVADVLFGDYNPGGRLPITVPKSVGQLPIYYNQKRSAIHRYVAESEHPLYTFGYGLSYTKFEYSNLKISSKEIKADGELKVSVDVKNTGSRDGDEVVQLYVKDVYSSTTTPEKNLKGFKRLNIKKGETKTVEFILTPDELSIWNREMKRVVEPGDFEVMVGGNSTDLIKTNFKVLN
;
A
#
# COMPACT_ATOMS: atom_id res chain seq x y z
N MET A 1 -38.58 -86.16 -37.76
CA MET A 1 -37.61 -86.51 -36.71
C MET A 1 -36.21 -86.07 -37.15
N LEU A 2 -35.93 -84.76 -37.22
CA LEU A 2 -34.58 -84.22 -37.44
C LEU A 2 -34.55 -82.69 -37.20
N GLN A 3 -35.13 -82.23 -36.09
CA GLN A 3 -34.89 -80.89 -35.55
C GLN A 3 -34.48 -81.08 -34.10
N LEU A 4 -33.20 -81.40 -33.83
CA LEU A 4 -32.54 -81.21 -32.54
C LEU A 4 -31.11 -81.75 -32.65
N LYS A 5 -30.20 -81.05 -33.35
CA LYS A 5 -28.74 -81.22 -33.16
C LYS A 5 -27.84 -80.27 -33.98
N ILE A 6 -28.27 -79.09 -34.40
CA ILE A 6 -27.35 -78.06 -34.92
C ILE A 6 -27.82 -76.68 -34.44
N LYS A 7 -27.76 -76.42 -33.12
CA LYS A 7 -27.94 -75.08 -32.53
C LYS A 7 -27.40 -74.99 -31.09
N LYS A 8 -26.33 -75.73 -30.76
CA LYS A 8 -25.67 -75.66 -29.44
C LYS A 8 -24.16 -75.39 -29.44
N THR A 9 -23.52 -75.25 -30.61
CA THR A 9 -22.06 -75.00 -30.65
C THR A 9 -21.67 -73.63 -31.22
N ALA A 10 -22.61 -72.84 -31.77
CA ALA A 10 -22.31 -71.49 -32.29
C ALA A 10 -22.73 -70.34 -31.35
N ILE A 11 -23.46 -70.61 -30.27
CA ILE A 11 -23.94 -69.57 -29.32
C ILE A 11 -23.02 -69.44 -28.09
N ILE A 12 -22.10 -70.38 -27.87
CA ILE A 12 -21.15 -70.31 -26.75
C ILE A 12 -19.88 -69.51 -27.12
N PHE A 13 -19.56 -69.36 -28.42
CA PHE A 13 -18.38 -68.58 -28.84
C PHE A 13 -18.67 -67.08 -29.03
N VAL A 14 -19.93 -66.67 -29.19
CA VAL A 14 -20.32 -65.25 -29.29
C VAL A 14 -20.67 -64.63 -27.92
N MET A 15 -20.97 -65.45 -26.89
CA MET A 15 -21.10 -64.96 -25.51
C MET A 15 -19.76 -64.89 -24.74
N ALA A 16 -18.67 -65.48 -25.26
CA ALA A 16 -17.35 -65.41 -24.62
C ALA A 16 -16.49 -64.23 -25.10
N VAL A 17 -16.86 -63.55 -26.19
CA VAL A 17 -16.15 -62.35 -26.69
C VAL A 17 -16.87 -61.03 -26.32
N GLY A 18 -18.07 -61.12 -25.74
CA GLY A 18 -18.83 -59.98 -25.23
C GLY A 18 -18.43 -59.48 -23.84
N PHE A 19 -17.47 -60.13 -23.15
CA PHE A 19 -17.08 -59.80 -21.77
C PHE A 19 -15.67 -59.20 -21.61
N PHE A 20 -14.96 -58.90 -22.71
CA PHE A 20 -13.64 -58.25 -22.68
C PHE A 20 -13.60 -56.90 -23.41
N ASN A 21 -14.70 -56.17 -23.38
CA ASN A 21 -14.71 -54.72 -23.61
C ASN A 21 -15.44 -54.03 -22.46
N GLN A 22 -15.03 -54.31 -21.21
CA GLN A 22 -15.05 -53.22 -20.24
C GLN A 22 -14.03 -52.22 -20.74
N THR A 23 -14.51 -51.21 -21.48
CA THR A 23 -13.84 -49.92 -21.54
C THR A 23 -13.31 -49.62 -20.14
N TYR A 24 -11.99 -49.51 -19.99
CA TYR A 24 -11.36 -48.98 -18.79
C TYR A 24 -11.87 -47.55 -18.61
N ALA A 25 -13.07 -47.40 -18.04
CA ALA A 25 -13.56 -46.12 -17.57
C ALA A 25 -12.59 -45.71 -16.46
N GLN A 26 -11.79 -44.68 -16.74
CA GLN A 26 -10.86 -44.11 -15.77
C GLN A 26 -11.65 -43.85 -14.49
N LYS A 27 -11.24 -44.50 -13.39
CA LYS A 27 -11.94 -44.43 -12.10
C LYS A 27 -12.03 -42.95 -11.69
N LYS A 28 -13.22 -42.37 -11.78
CA LYS A 28 -13.46 -40.96 -11.41
C LYS A 28 -13.41 -40.85 -9.89
N TYR A 29 -12.44 -40.10 -9.37
CA TYR A 29 -12.27 -39.89 -7.93
C TYR A 29 -13.30 -38.87 -7.40
N PRO A 30 -13.70 -38.94 -6.13
CA PRO A 30 -14.60 -37.96 -5.52
C PRO A 30 -14.16 -36.51 -5.74
N TYR A 31 -12.86 -36.19 -5.60
CA TYR A 31 -12.39 -34.81 -5.84
C TYR A 31 -12.65 -34.29 -7.27
N GLN A 32 -12.90 -35.18 -8.26
CA GLN A 32 -13.21 -34.83 -9.65
C GLN A 32 -14.72 -34.63 -9.89
N ASP A 33 -15.57 -34.83 -8.88
CA ASP A 33 -17.00 -34.55 -8.97
C ASP A 33 -17.31 -33.15 -8.46
N ALA A 34 -17.53 -32.22 -9.38
CA ALA A 34 -17.85 -30.82 -9.09
C ALA A 34 -19.18 -30.62 -8.33
N LYS A 35 -20.00 -31.67 -8.19
CA LYS A 35 -21.25 -31.63 -7.41
C LYS A 35 -21.03 -31.86 -5.91
N LEU A 36 -19.89 -32.40 -5.51
CA LEU A 36 -19.58 -32.60 -4.10
C LEU A 36 -19.20 -31.29 -3.41
N PRO A 37 -19.48 -31.14 -2.10
CA PRO A 37 -18.98 -30.01 -1.32
C PRO A 37 -17.47 -29.83 -1.45
N THR A 38 -16.99 -28.58 -1.49
CA THR A 38 -15.56 -28.27 -1.63
C THR A 38 -14.71 -29.00 -0.60
N GLU A 39 -15.12 -29.04 0.66
CA GLU A 39 -14.35 -29.70 1.72
C GLU A 39 -14.22 -31.21 1.51
N ASP A 40 -15.24 -31.88 0.97
CA ASP A 40 -15.17 -33.31 0.67
C ASP A 40 -14.19 -33.58 -0.46
N ARG A 41 -14.15 -32.70 -1.46
CA ARG A 41 -13.19 -32.76 -2.57
C ARG A 41 -11.76 -32.51 -2.09
N VAL A 42 -11.55 -31.52 -1.23
CA VAL A 42 -10.25 -31.23 -0.60
C VAL A 42 -9.77 -32.42 0.22
N LYS A 43 -10.63 -32.97 1.08
CA LYS A 43 -10.30 -34.13 1.92
C LYS A 43 -9.95 -35.36 1.10
N ASP A 44 -10.73 -35.67 0.05
CA ASP A 44 -10.43 -36.80 -0.83
C ASP A 44 -9.09 -36.61 -1.54
N LEU A 45 -8.81 -35.43 -2.10
CA LEU A 45 -7.55 -35.16 -2.79
C LEU A 45 -6.34 -35.23 -1.83
N LEU A 46 -6.42 -34.59 -0.66
CA LEU A 46 -5.36 -34.65 0.35
C LEU A 46 -5.06 -36.08 0.83
N SER A 47 -6.08 -36.93 0.97
CA SER A 47 -5.89 -38.32 1.40
C SER A 47 -5.11 -39.17 0.38
N ARG A 48 -5.00 -38.69 -0.86
CA ARG A 48 -4.33 -39.38 -1.97
C ARG A 48 -2.93 -38.86 -2.23
N MET A 49 -2.64 -37.62 -1.82
CA MET A 49 -1.37 -36.95 -2.07
C MET A 49 -0.27 -37.44 -1.14
N SER A 50 0.95 -37.54 -1.67
CA SER A 50 2.15 -37.74 -0.85
C SER A 50 2.48 -36.49 -0.02
N LEU A 51 3.41 -36.62 0.93
CA LEU A 51 3.91 -35.47 1.69
C LEU A 51 4.53 -34.42 0.75
N GLU A 52 5.36 -34.87 -0.20
CA GLU A 52 6.03 -34.01 -1.17
C GLU A 52 5.00 -33.26 -2.04
N GLU A 53 3.97 -33.95 -2.55
CA GLU A 53 2.90 -33.31 -3.33
C GLU A 53 2.14 -32.24 -2.54
N LYS A 54 1.93 -32.45 -1.22
CA LYS A 54 1.28 -31.47 -0.34
C LYS A 54 2.17 -30.27 -0.09
N VAL A 55 3.44 -30.50 0.22
CA VAL A 55 4.43 -29.43 0.46
C VAL A 55 4.60 -28.55 -0.78
N ARG A 56 4.49 -29.11 -1.99
CA ARG A 56 4.48 -28.35 -3.25
C ARG A 56 3.31 -27.38 -3.37
N GLN A 57 2.17 -27.65 -2.73
CA GLN A 57 1.04 -26.73 -2.70
C GLN A 57 1.25 -25.55 -1.75
N MET A 58 2.13 -25.70 -0.75
CA MET A 58 2.45 -24.68 0.27
C MET A 58 3.53 -23.71 -0.18
N ASP A 59 3.85 -23.66 -1.48
CA ASP A 59 4.97 -22.89 -2.00
C ASP A 59 4.54 -22.01 -3.18
N MET A 60 5.14 -20.84 -3.23
CA MET A 60 4.92 -19.83 -4.26
C MET A 60 6.13 -19.82 -5.20
N TYR A 61 5.91 -19.51 -6.49
CA TYR A 61 6.98 -19.43 -7.50
C TYR A 61 7.00 -18.11 -8.25
N LYS A 62 8.19 -17.52 -8.42
CA LYS A 62 8.35 -16.28 -9.18
C LYS A 62 7.95 -16.49 -10.63
N GLY A 63 7.14 -15.59 -11.17
CA GLY A 63 6.67 -15.61 -12.56
C GLY A 63 7.81 -15.62 -13.59
N GLU A 64 8.95 -15.02 -13.25
CA GLU A 64 10.16 -15.01 -14.08
C GLU A 64 10.68 -16.41 -14.43
N PHE A 65 10.38 -17.41 -13.60
CA PHE A 65 10.77 -18.79 -13.86
C PHE A 65 9.94 -19.48 -14.94
N PHE A 66 8.84 -18.87 -15.39
CA PHE A 66 7.92 -19.46 -16.37
C PHE A 66 7.84 -18.67 -17.67
N LYS A 67 8.58 -17.56 -17.77
CA LYS A 67 8.58 -16.70 -18.97
C LYS A 67 9.97 -16.46 -19.55
N GLU A 68 9.99 -16.25 -20.86
CA GLU A 68 11.13 -15.72 -21.60
C GLU A 68 10.63 -14.49 -22.35
N LYS A 69 11.20 -13.32 -22.06
CA LYS A 69 10.58 -12.04 -22.43
C LYS A 69 9.14 -11.97 -21.86
N GLU A 70 8.16 -11.66 -22.68
CA GLU A 70 6.76 -11.47 -22.31
C GLU A 70 5.85 -12.68 -22.67
N ASP A 71 6.44 -13.86 -22.96
CA ASP A 71 5.67 -15.07 -23.29
C ASP A 71 6.13 -16.28 -22.47
N PHE A 72 5.27 -17.32 -22.46
CA PHE A 72 5.50 -18.56 -21.74
C PHE A 72 6.73 -19.31 -22.26
N SER A 73 7.60 -19.74 -21.34
CA SER A 73 8.78 -20.55 -21.65
C SER A 73 8.63 -21.96 -21.10
N LYS A 74 8.36 -22.91 -22.00
CA LYS A 74 8.31 -24.34 -21.65
C LYS A 74 9.63 -24.82 -21.04
N VAL A 75 10.77 -24.42 -21.62
CA VAL A 75 12.09 -24.86 -21.16
C VAL A 75 12.36 -24.44 -19.71
N LYS A 76 12.08 -23.18 -19.36
CA LYS A 76 12.25 -22.69 -17.98
C LYS A 76 11.24 -23.33 -17.02
N SER A 77 9.99 -23.46 -17.47
CA SER A 77 8.90 -24.03 -16.68
C SER A 77 9.15 -25.50 -16.32
N ASP A 78 9.69 -26.28 -17.26
CA ASP A 78 9.99 -27.70 -17.08
C ASP A 78 10.94 -27.95 -15.91
N ALA A 79 11.90 -27.04 -15.70
CA ALA A 79 12.86 -27.11 -14.60
C ALA A 79 12.23 -26.84 -13.22
N LYS A 80 11.08 -26.16 -13.15
CA LYS A 80 10.42 -25.79 -11.88
C LYS A 80 9.21 -26.64 -11.53
N ILE A 81 8.38 -27.00 -12.52
CA ILE A 81 7.11 -27.72 -12.31
C ILE A 81 7.37 -29.16 -11.85
N GLY A 82 8.33 -29.85 -12.48
CA GLY A 82 8.56 -31.29 -12.27
C GLY A 82 7.30 -32.11 -12.55
N ASN A 83 7.05 -33.15 -11.75
CA ASN A 83 5.86 -34.01 -11.81
C ASN A 83 4.96 -33.94 -10.55
N LEU A 84 5.30 -33.08 -9.59
CA LEU A 84 4.58 -32.93 -8.31
C LEU A 84 3.59 -31.74 -8.31
N GLY A 85 3.62 -30.91 -9.36
CA GLY A 85 2.80 -29.70 -9.47
C GLY A 85 3.36 -28.54 -8.65
N ILE A 86 2.57 -27.47 -8.53
CA ILE A 86 2.92 -26.23 -7.81
C ILE A 86 1.69 -25.65 -7.09
N GLY A 87 1.93 -24.90 -6.01
CA GLY A 87 0.92 -24.17 -5.26
C GLY A 87 0.46 -22.93 -6.03
N ALA A 88 1.31 -21.91 -6.04
CA ALA A 88 1.02 -20.63 -6.67
C ALA A 88 2.20 -20.08 -7.49
N ILE A 89 1.88 -19.14 -8.38
CA ILE A 89 2.85 -18.32 -9.12
C ILE A 89 2.50 -16.86 -8.88
N HIS A 90 3.48 -16.05 -8.47
CA HIS A 90 3.31 -14.61 -8.27
C HIS A 90 4.11 -13.79 -9.30
N ASP A 91 3.65 -12.59 -9.62
CA ASP A 91 4.29 -11.63 -10.52
C ASP A 91 4.54 -12.11 -11.96
N ILE A 92 3.70 -12.99 -12.48
CA ILE A 92 3.83 -13.42 -13.88
C ILE A 92 3.28 -12.40 -14.88
N TYR A 93 2.23 -11.65 -14.52
CA TYR A 93 1.56 -10.62 -15.33
C TYR A 93 1.35 -11.03 -16.81
N PRO A 94 0.41 -11.95 -17.10
CA PRO A 94 0.29 -12.53 -18.43
C PRO A 94 -0.14 -11.51 -19.47
N ARG A 95 0.53 -11.47 -20.64
CA ARG A 95 0.17 -10.54 -21.74
C ARG A 95 -0.89 -11.06 -22.70
N SER A 96 -1.25 -12.34 -22.58
CA SER A 96 -2.29 -12.96 -23.40
C SER A 96 -2.90 -14.17 -22.72
N ALA A 97 -4.15 -14.49 -23.07
CA ALA A 97 -4.78 -15.73 -22.65
C ALA A 97 -3.97 -16.97 -23.10
N LYS A 98 -3.28 -16.91 -24.25
CA LYS A 98 -2.44 -18.01 -24.73
C LYS A 98 -1.31 -18.31 -23.74
N MET A 99 -0.58 -17.28 -23.30
CA MET A 99 0.54 -17.44 -22.36
C MET A 99 0.08 -18.16 -21.08
N ILE A 100 -0.98 -17.68 -20.45
CA ILE A 100 -1.46 -18.26 -19.19
C ILE A 100 -2.10 -19.63 -19.38
N ASN A 101 -2.80 -19.86 -20.50
CA ASN A 101 -3.40 -21.14 -20.81
C ASN A 101 -2.34 -22.22 -21.11
N ASP A 102 -1.27 -21.87 -21.81
CA ASP A 102 -0.15 -22.79 -22.06
C ASP A 102 0.53 -23.19 -20.74
N LEU A 103 0.80 -22.22 -19.86
CA LEU A 103 1.34 -22.47 -18.52
C LEU A 103 0.45 -23.41 -17.71
N GLN A 104 -0.85 -23.09 -17.59
CA GLN A 104 -1.80 -23.95 -16.88
C GLN A 104 -1.87 -25.35 -17.51
N SER A 105 -1.89 -25.44 -18.84
CA SER A 105 -1.92 -26.72 -19.54
C SER A 105 -0.70 -27.59 -19.22
N GLU A 106 0.51 -27.01 -19.24
CA GLU A 106 1.75 -27.73 -18.94
C GLU A 106 1.81 -28.16 -17.46
N ILE A 107 1.38 -27.31 -16.52
CA ILE A 107 1.31 -27.67 -15.10
C ILE A 107 0.37 -28.85 -14.87
N ILE A 108 -0.86 -28.76 -15.40
CA ILE A 108 -1.92 -29.77 -15.21
C ILE A 108 -1.50 -31.11 -15.82
N LYS A 109 -0.92 -31.11 -17.03
CA LYS A 109 -0.50 -32.34 -17.71
C LYS A 109 0.63 -33.08 -16.99
N LYS A 110 1.49 -32.37 -16.28
CA LYS A 110 2.70 -32.93 -15.68
C LYS A 110 2.49 -33.48 -14.28
N ASN A 111 1.49 -33.01 -13.55
CA ASN A 111 1.21 -33.52 -12.22
C ASN A 111 0.11 -34.58 -12.22
N LYS A 112 0.30 -35.62 -11.41
CA LYS A 112 -0.54 -36.83 -11.36
C LYS A 112 -2.04 -36.55 -11.15
N TRP A 113 -2.35 -35.48 -10.42
CA TRP A 113 -3.70 -35.19 -9.95
C TRP A 113 -4.44 -34.14 -10.81
N GLY A 114 -3.75 -33.57 -11.81
CA GLY A 114 -4.28 -32.52 -12.67
C GLY A 114 -4.56 -31.20 -11.93
N ILE A 115 -3.78 -30.90 -10.88
CA ILE A 115 -3.96 -29.70 -10.05
C ILE A 115 -3.46 -28.46 -10.82
N PRO A 116 -4.31 -27.45 -11.07
CA PRO A 116 -3.90 -26.17 -11.66
C PRO A 116 -3.04 -25.33 -10.70
N ALA A 117 -2.35 -24.32 -11.20
CA ALA A 117 -1.69 -23.33 -10.34
C ALA A 117 -2.62 -22.17 -9.96
N LEU A 118 -2.41 -21.62 -8.77
CA LEU A 118 -2.98 -20.32 -8.42
C LEU A 118 -2.08 -19.21 -8.99
N ILE A 119 -2.68 -18.14 -9.51
CA ILE A 119 -1.94 -17.02 -10.11
C ILE A 119 -2.23 -15.77 -9.27
N MET A 120 -1.18 -15.18 -8.71
CA MET A 120 -1.23 -14.09 -7.75
C MET A 120 -0.51 -12.85 -8.29
N CYS A 121 -1.07 -11.66 -8.06
CA CYS A 121 -0.46 -10.38 -8.45
C CYS A 121 -0.78 -9.28 -7.42
N GLU A 122 0.04 -8.22 -7.42
CA GLU A 122 -0.19 -7.00 -6.63
C GLU A 122 -1.38 -6.20 -7.17
N MET A 123 -2.22 -5.69 -6.25
CA MET A 123 -3.47 -5.01 -6.59
C MET A 123 -3.86 -3.89 -5.61
N LEU A 124 -2.90 -3.07 -5.17
CA LEU A 124 -3.13 -2.09 -4.11
C LEU A 124 -4.25 -1.08 -4.45
N HIS A 125 -4.12 -0.40 -5.59
CA HIS A 125 -5.09 0.59 -6.11
C HIS A 125 -5.26 0.47 -7.64
N GLY A 126 -5.16 -0.76 -8.14
CA GLY A 126 -5.14 -1.08 -9.56
C GLY A 126 -4.48 -2.44 -9.77
N TYR A 127 -4.81 -3.18 -10.81
CA TYR A 127 -4.03 -4.35 -11.19
C TYR A 127 -2.62 -3.88 -11.59
N LEU A 128 -1.54 -4.33 -10.92
CA LEU A 128 -0.21 -3.72 -11.08
C LEU A 128 0.41 -3.89 -12.49
N ASP A 129 -0.24 -4.61 -13.40
CA ASP A 129 0.29 -4.77 -14.75
C ASP A 129 0.26 -3.48 -15.57
N GLU A 130 1.17 -3.40 -16.53
CA GLU A 130 1.25 -2.29 -17.46
C GLU A 130 -0.04 -2.16 -18.29
N GLY A 131 -0.54 -0.92 -18.37
CA GLY A 131 -1.75 -0.56 -19.11
C GLY A 131 -3.06 -0.69 -18.30
N SER A 132 -3.02 -1.17 -17.06
CA SER A 132 -4.20 -1.28 -16.20
C SER A 132 -4.70 0.08 -15.72
N THR A 133 -5.96 0.15 -15.30
CA THR A 133 -6.52 1.36 -14.68
C THR A 133 -5.85 1.67 -13.34
N ALA A 134 -5.34 2.89 -13.16
CA ALA A 134 -4.76 3.38 -11.91
C ALA A 134 -5.76 4.27 -11.15
N PHE A 135 -6.22 3.80 -9.99
CA PHE A 135 -7.12 4.55 -9.11
C PHE A 135 -6.33 5.55 -8.24
N PRO A 136 -7.00 6.46 -7.51
CA PRO A 136 -6.34 7.19 -6.43
C PRO A 136 -5.65 6.23 -5.46
N MET A 137 -4.54 6.67 -4.87
CA MET A 137 -3.89 5.94 -3.79
C MET A 137 -4.89 5.70 -2.64
N ASN A 138 -4.72 4.61 -1.88
CA ASN A 138 -5.73 4.17 -0.91
C ASN A 138 -6.12 5.23 0.12
N ILE A 139 -5.21 6.11 0.55
CA ILE A 139 -5.58 7.21 1.45
C ILE A 139 -6.59 8.17 0.80
N GLY A 140 -6.46 8.41 -0.51
CA GLY A 140 -7.45 9.13 -1.32
C GLY A 140 -8.75 8.35 -1.50
N LEU A 141 -8.68 7.04 -1.71
CA LEU A 141 -9.89 6.19 -1.75
C LEU A 141 -10.63 6.20 -0.40
N GLY A 142 -9.91 6.21 0.72
CA GLY A 142 -10.48 6.40 2.06
C GLY A 142 -11.15 7.76 2.20
N ALA A 143 -10.57 8.81 1.60
CA ALA A 143 -11.15 10.16 1.57
C ALA A 143 -12.48 10.26 0.80
N THR A 144 -12.86 9.23 0.03
CA THR A 144 -14.17 9.18 -0.62
C THR A 144 -15.31 8.97 0.37
N TRP A 145 -15.09 8.23 1.46
CA TRP A 145 -16.15 7.80 2.38
C TRP A 145 -17.36 7.18 1.65
N ASP A 146 -17.12 6.46 0.54
CA ASP A 146 -18.16 5.93 -0.34
C ASP A 146 -17.94 4.44 -0.64
N THR A 147 -18.67 3.59 0.08
CA THR A 147 -18.61 2.14 -0.11
C THR A 147 -19.09 1.71 -1.50
N ASN A 148 -19.93 2.48 -2.19
CA ASN A 148 -20.36 2.12 -3.55
C ASN A 148 -19.23 2.34 -4.57
N VAL A 149 -18.44 3.39 -4.40
CA VAL A 149 -17.24 3.61 -5.23
C VAL A 149 -16.23 2.50 -5.00
N MET A 150 -16.02 2.12 -3.75
CA MET A 150 -15.06 1.07 -3.39
C MET A 150 -15.45 -0.31 -3.93
N ASP A 151 -16.75 -0.63 -3.94
CA ASP A 151 -17.25 -1.83 -4.61
C ASP A 151 -16.98 -1.79 -6.13
N LYS A 152 -17.19 -0.64 -6.80
CA LYS A 152 -16.85 -0.48 -8.22
C LYS A 152 -15.34 -0.61 -8.48
N VAL A 153 -14.51 0.01 -7.64
CA VAL A 153 -13.03 -0.08 -7.73
C VAL A 153 -12.59 -1.54 -7.61
N GLY A 154 -13.07 -2.27 -6.60
CA GLY A 154 -12.79 -3.69 -6.44
C GLY A 154 -13.22 -4.54 -7.64
N LYS A 155 -14.40 -4.24 -8.22
CA LYS A 155 -14.90 -4.91 -9.44
C LYS A 155 -14.02 -4.67 -10.65
N VAL A 156 -13.54 -3.44 -10.86
CA VAL A 156 -12.64 -3.13 -11.98
C VAL A 156 -11.32 -3.86 -11.82
N ILE A 157 -10.69 -3.77 -10.63
CA ILE A 157 -9.43 -4.45 -10.34
C ILE A 157 -9.53 -5.96 -10.61
N ALA A 158 -10.58 -6.60 -10.08
CA ALA A 158 -10.79 -8.03 -10.27
C ALA A 158 -11.08 -8.41 -11.71
N MET A 159 -11.91 -7.63 -12.40
CA MET A 159 -12.25 -7.87 -13.80
C MET A 159 -11.03 -7.75 -14.72
N GLU A 160 -10.20 -6.72 -14.53
CA GLU A 160 -8.98 -6.52 -15.31
C GLU A 160 -7.96 -7.64 -15.06
N ALA A 161 -7.72 -7.97 -13.79
CA ALA A 161 -6.82 -9.05 -13.42
C ALA A 161 -7.31 -10.41 -13.95
N ARG A 162 -8.60 -10.73 -13.77
CA ARG A 162 -9.17 -12.01 -14.20
C ARG A 162 -9.19 -12.15 -15.73
N SER A 163 -9.29 -11.04 -16.48
CA SER A 163 -9.17 -11.06 -17.94
C SER A 163 -7.81 -11.56 -18.43
N HIS A 164 -6.76 -11.45 -17.61
CA HIS A 164 -5.42 -11.97 -17.85
C HIS A 164 -5.19 -13.37 -17.25
N GLY A 165 -6.20 -13.97 -16.61
CA GLY A 165 -6.09 -15.28 -15.94
C GLY A 165 -5.46 -15.23 -14.54
N VAL A 166 -5.48 -14.06 -13.90
CA VAL A 166 -5.08 -13.90 -12.49
C VAL A 166 -6.25 -14.30 -11.57
N HIS A 167 -5.96 -14.94 -10.45
CA HIS A 167 -6.96 -15.56 -9.58
C HIS A 167 -7.03 -14.94 -8.18
N PHE A 168 -5.96 -14.26 -7.77
CA PHE A 168 -5.75 -13.83 -6.39
C PHE A 168 -5.00 -12.49 -6.40
N GLY A 169 -5.52 -11.50 -5.69
CA GLY A 169 -4.97 -10.14 -5.61
C GLY A 169 -4.46 -9.82 -4.22
N LEU A 170 -3.22 -9.35 -4.14
CA LEU A 170 -2.58 -8.90 -2.90
C LEU A 170 -3.09 -7.50 -2.56
N GLY A 171 -4.13 -7.44 -1.73
CA GLY A 171 -4.83 -6.21 -1.34
C GLY A 171 -6.29 -6.46 -0.95
N PRO A 172 -6.93 -5.51 -0.25
CA PRO A 172 -6.42 -4.18 0.11
C PRO A 172 -5.52 -4.16 1.36
N ASN A 173 -4.83 -3.04 1.59
CA ASN A 173 -4.13 -2.80 2.86
C ASN A 173 -5.10 -2.20 3.90
N LEU A 174 -5.31 -2.91 5.02
CA LEU A 174 -6.23 -2.56 6.12
C LEU A 174 -5.51 -2.16 7.41
N ASP A 175 -4.20 -1.91 7.34
CA ASP A 175 -3.49 -1.25 8.42
C ASP A 175 -4.10 0.13 8.72
N LEU A 176 -3.91 0.62 9.94
CA LEU A 176 -4.35 1.96 10.32
C LEU A 176 -3.20 2.95 10.17
N GLY A 177 -3.40 4.03 9.42
CA GLY A 177 -2.41 5.09 9.24
C GLY A 177 -2.25 5.99 10.45
N ARG A 178 -1.92 5.45 11.63
CA ARG A 178 -1.83 6.20 12.90
C ARG A 178 -0.42 6.73 13.20
N GLU A 179 0.57 6.33 12.40
CA GLU A 179 1.92 6.90 12.40
C GLU A 179 2.21 7.56 11.03
N PRO A 180 1.97 8.87 10.88
CA PRO A 180 2.09 9.56 9.59
C PRO A 180 3.48 9.60 8.98
N ARG A 181 4.54 9.38 9.77
CA ARG A 181 5.93 9.31 9.27
C ARG A 181 6.20 8.07 8.46
N TRP A 182 5.42 7.01 8.69
CA TRP A 182 5.56 5.73 8.03
C TRP A 182 5.37 5.86 6.52
N GLY A 183 6.30 5.29 5.76
CA GLY A 183 6.33 5.34 4.29
C GLY A 183 5.08 4.77 3.62
N ARG A 184 4.41 3.80 4.25
CA ARG A 184 3.23 3.13 3.68
C ARG A 184 1.89 3.66 4.21
N VAL A 185 1.88 4.79 4.93
CA VAL A 185 0.62 5.40 5.39
C VAL A 185 -0.35 5.69 4.22
N ALA A 186 0.20 6.04 3.05
CA ALA A 186 -0.54 6.27 1.82
C ALA A 186 -1.31 5.03 1.32
N GLU A 187 -0.85 3.84 1.68
CA GLU A 187 -1.44 2.56 1.29
C GLU A 187 -2.66 2.20 2.14
N THR A 188 -2.85 2.87 3.28
CA THR A 188 -4.00 2.67 4.18
C THR A 188 -5.21 3.48 3.73
N PHE A 189 -6.40 3.17 4.27
CA PHE A 189 -7.60 3.98 4.06
C PHE A 189 -7.78 5.11 5.07
N GLY A 190 -6.83 5.31 6.01
CA GLY A 190 -6.94 6.29 7.09
C GLY A 190 -6.61 5.75 8.48
N GLU A 191 -6.90 6.55 9.51
CA GLU A 191 -6.55 6.26 10.91
C GLU A 191 -7.63 5.51 11.70
N ASP A 192 -8.85 5.41 11.14
CA ASP A 192 -10.04 4.91 11.82
C ASP A 192 -10.38 3.47 11.43
N ALA A 193 -10.60 2.62 12.44
CA ALA A 193 -10.89 1.21 12.23
C ALA A 193 -12.26 0.98 11.57
N TYR A 194 -13.28 1.78 11.89
CA TYR A 194 -14.61 1.62 11.31
C TYR A 194 -14.60 2.01 9.83
N LEU A 195 -14.01 3.16 9.49
CA LEU A 195 -13.84 3.61 8.10
C LEU A 195 -13.07 2.57 7.28
N ASN A 196 -11.88 2.18 7.73
CA ASN A 196 -11.04 1.20 7.02
C ASN A 196 -11.78 -0.14 6.86
N SER A 197 -12.53 -0.57 7.89
CA SER A 197 -13.31 -1.83 7.82
C SER A 197 -14.42 -1.80 6.78
N GLU A 198 -15.16 -0.68 6.63
CA GLU A 198 -16.28 -0.57 5.69
C GLU A 198 -15.80 -0.37 4.25
N ILE A 199 -14.79 0.48 4.06
CA ILE A 199 -14.15 0.74 2.76
C ILE A 199 -13.46 -0.54 2.25
N GLY A 200 -12.68 -1.18 3.11
CA GLY A 200 -12.04 -2.46 2.82
C GLY A 200 -13.03 -3.58 2.51
N LEU A 201 -14.09 -3.71 3.32
CA LEU A 201 -15.16 -4.68 3.08
C LEU A 201 -15.81 -4.49 1.70
N ALA A 202 -16.10 -3.25 1.31
CA ALA A 202 -16.69 -2.95 0.02
C ALA A 202 -15.77 -3.33 -1.15
N MET A 203 -14.48 -2.99 -1.06
CA MET A 203 -13.50 -3.37 -2.08
C MET A 203 -13.35 -4.89 -2.19
N ILE A 204 -13.25 -5.59 -1.06
CA ILE A 204 -13.16 -7.06 -1.01
C ILE A 204 -14.39 -7.72 -1.64
N LYS A 205 -15.60 -7.23 -1.33
CA LYS A 205 -16.83 -7.71 -1.98
C LYS A 205 -16.82 -7.45 -3.48
N GLY A 206 -16.35 -6.28 -3.91
CA GLY A 206 -16.18 -5.97 -5.32
C GLY A 206 -15.23 -6.94 -6.02
N MET A 207 -14.12 -7.29 -5.38
CA MET A 207 -13.10 -8.19 -5.93
C MET A 207 -13.57 -9.66 -6.01
N GLN A 208 -14.21 -10.16 -4.95
CA GLN A 208 -14.67 -11.55 -4.88
C GLN A 208 -15.99 -11.77 -5.63
N GLY A 209 -16.82 -10.73 -5.76
CA GLY A 209 -18.15 -10.82 -6.35
C GLY A 209 -19.06 -11.82 -5.63
N ASP A 210 -20.16 -12.20 -6.28
CA ASP A 210 -21.11 -13.18 -5.74
C ASP A 210 -20.65 -14.64 -5.96
N ASP A 211 -19.77 -14.89 -6.94
CA ASP A 211 -19.25 -16.21 -7.28
C ASP A 211 -17.78 -16.14 -7.77
N LEU A 212 -16.88 -16.79 -7.04
CA LEU A 212 -15.45 -16.87 -7.36
C LEU A 212 -15.15 -17.70 -8.63
N LYS A 213 -16.11 -18.49 -9.12
CA LYS A 213 -15.99 -19.20 -10.41
C LYS A 213 -16.19 -18.28 -11.61
N SER A 214 -16.65 -17.05 -11.39
CA SER A 214 -16.86 -16.10 -12.47
C SER A 214 -15.53 -15.70 -13.13
N ASP A 215 -15.61 -15.24 -14.38
CA ASP A 215 -14.48 -14.65 -15.11
C ASP A 215 -14.26 -13.16 -14.79
N ARG A 216 -14.86 -12.68 -13.69
CA ARG A 216 -14.77 -11.30 -13.18
C ARG A 216 -14.26 -11.22 -11.74
N SER A 217 -14.17 -12.36 -11.07
CA SER A 217 -13.86 -12.43 -9.64
C SER A 217 -12.47 -12.98 -9.41
N ILE A 218 -11.84 -12.48 -8.35
CA ILE A 218 -10.59 -12.97 -7.80
C ILE A 218 -10.70 -13.05 -6.27
N ILE A 219 -9.79 -13.79 -5.65
CA ILE A 219 -9.64 -13.78 -4.19
C ILE A 219 -8.98 -12.47 -3.77
N ALA A 220 -9.51 -11.83 -2.74
CA ALA A 220 -8.89 -10.68 -2.10
C ALA A 220 -8.04 -11.11 -0.90
N GLU A 221 -6.99 -10.35 -0.62
CA GLU A 221 -6.03 -10.60 0.46
C GLU A 221 -5.83 -9.32 1.31
N PRO A 222 -6.67 -9.10 2.33
CA PRO A 222 -6.41 -8.05 3.31
C PRO A 222 -5.03 -8.21 3.98
N LYS A 223 -4.23 -7.13 3.96
CA LYS A 223 -2.85 -7.07 4.48
C LYS A 223 -2.57 -5.77 5.26
N HIS A 224 -1.52 -5.66 6.07
CA HIS A 224 -0.67 -6.75 6.56
C HIS A 224 -1.18 -7.17 7.93
N PHE A 225 -1.59 -8.44 8.06
CA PHE A 225 -2.20 -8.97 9.27
C PHE A 225 -1.12 -9.27 10.33
N ALA A 226 -0.98 -8.47 11.39
CA ALA A 226 -1.77 -7.30 11.76
C ALA A 226 -0.89 -6.18 12.37
N VAL A 227 -1.54 -5.09 12.77
CA VAL A 227 -1.01 -3.98 13.58
C VAL A 227 0.14 -3.16 12.96
N HIS A 228 0.47 -3.39 11.70
CA HIS A 228 1.70 -2.89 11.11
C HIS A 228 1.75 -1.36 10.99
N GLY A 229 0.60 -0.68 10.88
CA GLY A 229 0.52 0.78 10.63
C GLY A 229 0.84 1.74 11.79
N ILE A 230 1.43 1.24 12.87
CA ILE A 230 1.94 2.05 13.99
C ILE A 230 3.39 1.70 14.36
N PRO A 231 4.33 1.64 13.38
CA PRO A 231 5.71 1.33 13.68
C PRO A 231 6.31 2.38 14.59
N GLN A 232 7.06 1.95 15.61
CA GLN A 232 7.78 2.88 16.47
C GLN A 232 8.64 3.85 15.65
N ALA A 233 8.54 5.14 15.99
CA ALA A 233 9.22 6.24 15.32
C ALA A 233 8.97 6.36 13.79
N GLY A 234 7.99 5.64 13.24
CA GLY A 234 7.68 5.65 11.81
C GLY A 234 8.54 4.74 10.95
N GLY A 235 9.52 4.02 11.50
CA GLY A 235 10.43 3.19 10.70
C GLY A 235 9.77 1.90 10.23
N ASN A 236 9.77 1.61 8.93
CA ASN A 236 9.17 0.40 8.38
C ASN A 236 9.73 -0.85 9.08
N SER A 237 8.85 -1.79 9.45
CA SER A 237 9.19 -3.00 10.23
C SER A 237 9.64 -2.78 11.69
N SER A 238 9.59 -1.54 12.22
CA SER A 238 9.89 -1.30 13.64
C SER A 238 8.90 -2.04 14.57
N PRO A 239 9.28 -2.30 15.83
CA PRO A 239 8.41 -2.92 16.83
C PRO A 239 7.05 -2.25 16.96
N ILE A 240 6.01 -3.05 17.20
CA ILE A 240 4.66 -2.56 17.53
C ILE A 240 4.36 -2.89 18.99
N LEU A 241 4.37 -1.87 19.84
CA LEU A 241 4.17 -2.03 21.29
C LEU A 241 2.70 -1.83 21.66
N VAL A 242 1.89 -2.87 21.44
CA VAL A 242 0.48 -2.89 21.85
C VAL A 242 0.14 -4.22 22.52
N GLY A 243 -0.51 -4.15 23.69
CA GLY A 243 -1.06 -5.34 24.33
C GLY A 243 -2.32 -5.85 23.62
N GLU A 244 -2.74 -7.07 23.95
CA GLU A 244 -3.91 -7.74 23.35
C GLU A 244 -5.17 -6.87 23.33
N ARG A 245 -5.44 -6.14 24.41
CA ARG A 245 -6.60 -5.24 24.50
C ARG A 245 -6.60 -4.19 23.39
N SER A 246 -5.49 -3.46 23.23
CA SER A 246 -5.36 -2.45 22.18
C SER A 246 -5.38 -3.10 20.79
N ALA A 247 -4.73 -4.26 20.61
CA ALA A 247 -4.82 -4.98 19.34
C ALA A 247 -6.29 -5.29 18.97
N ARG A 248 -7.08 -5.82 19.91
CA ARG A 248 -8.49 -6.18 19.71
C ARG A 248 -9.46 -5.00 19.62
N GLU A 249 -9.21 -3.92 20.36
CA GLU A 249 -10.08 -2.73 20.39
C GLU A 249 -9.78 -1.76 19.24
N ASP A 250 -8.51 -1.58 18.90
CA ASP A 250 -8.07 -0.49 18.03
C ASP A 250 -7.72 -0.93 16.62
N HIS A 251 -7.07 -2.09 16.43
CA HIS A 251 -6.44 -2.45 15.15
C HIS A 251 -7.16 -3.59 14.43
N LEU A 252 -7.34 -4.73 15.11
CA LEU A 252 -8.00 -5.91 14.56
C LEU A 252 -9.42 -5.66 14.00
N PRO A 253 -10.22 -4.69 14.51
CA PRO A 253 -11.53 -4.40 13.92
C PRO A 253 -11.48 -3.94 12.46
N SER A 254 -10.36 -3.37 11.97
CA SER A 254 -10.23 -3.04 10.54
C SER A 254 -10.24 -4.28 9.65
N PHE A 255 -9.74 -5.41 10.15
CA PHE A 255 -9.68 -6.70 9.47
C PHE A 255 -10.90 -7.59 9.76
N GLU A 256 -11.49 -7.52 10.95
CA GLU A 256 -12.54 -8.47 11.39
C GLU A 256 -13.69 -8.57 10.38
N LYS A 257 -14.18 -7.43 9.86
CA LYS A 257 -15.28 -7.42 8.89
C LYS A 257 -14.88 -8.05 7.55
N ALA A 258 -13.64 -7.89 7.11
CA ALA A 258 -13.15 -8.50 5.88
C ALA A 258 -13.31 -10.03 5.91
N PHE A 259 -13.03 -10.66 7.05
CA PHE A 259 -13.15 -12.11 7.21
C PHE A 259 -14.58 -12.53 7.54
N ARG A 260 -15.21 -11.94 8.56
CA ARG A 260 -16.51 -12.40 9.07
C ARG A 260 -17.70 -12.02 8.18
N LYS A 261 -17.64 -10.85 7.53
CA LYS A 261 -18.72 -10.32 6.67
C LYS A 261 -18.36 -10.34 5.18
N GLY A 262 -17.09 -10.13 4.84
CA GLY A 262 -16.60 -10.12 3.45
C GLY A 262 -16.25 -11.50 2.91
N GLY A 263 -15.96 -12.46 3.79
CA GLY A 263 -15.53 -13.80 3.39
C GLY A 263 -14.20 -13.78 2.64
N ALA A 264 -13.28 -12.86 2.97
CA ALA A 264 -11.95 -12.82 2.39
C ALA A 264 -11.25 -14.18 2.56
N LEU A 265 -10.59 -14.65 1.49
CA LEU A 265 -9.96 -15.98 1.42
C LEU A 265 -8.43 -15.94 1.32
N GLY A 266 -7.83 -14.77 1.23
CA GLY A 266 -6.42 -14.54 1.48
C GLY A 266 -6.20 -13.69 2.73
N THR A 267 -5.05 -13.81 3.35
CA THR A 267 -4.46 -12.71 4.14
C THR A 267 -2.94 -12.85 4.14
N MET A 268 -2.23 -11.73 4.25
CA MET A 268 -0.77 -11.70 4.33
C MET A 268 -0.34 -11.32 5.73
N CYS A 269 0.49 -12.13 6.39
CA CYS A 269 0.96 -11.79 7.74
C CYS A 269 2.09 -10.74 7.70
N ALA A 270 2.03 -9.76 8.59
CA ALA A 270 3.01 -8.67 8.64
C ALA A 270 4.44 -9.14 8.99
N TYR A 271 5.43 -8.37 8.55
CA TYR A 271 6.83 -8.52 8.97
C TYR A 271 7.10 -8.14 10.42
N SER A 272 6.32 -7.18 10.93
CA SER A 272 6.50 -6.60 12.25
C SER A 272 6.17 -7.58 13.37
N GLU A 273 6.51 -7.19 14.58
CA GLU A 273 6.13 -7.89 15.80
C GLU A 273 5.00 -7.18 16.53
N LEU A 274 4.18 -7.96 17.24
CA LEU A 274 3.16 -7.49 18.18
C LEU A 274 3.68 -7.79 19.58
N ASP A 275 4.08 -6.75 20.30
CA ASP A 275 4.60 -6.80 21.68
C ASP A 275 5.72 -7.84 21.87
N GLY A 276 6.70 -7.84 20.95
CA GLY A 276 7.84 -8.77 20.95
C GLY A 276 7.58 -10.14 20.32
N ILE A 277 6.36 -10.40 19.80
CA ILE A 277 6.03 -11.66 19.10
C ILE A 277 5.87 -11.36 17.60
N PRO A 278 6.79 -11.81 16.73
CA PRO A 278 6.67 -11.63 15.28
C PRO A 278 5.36 -12.16 14.73
N CYS A 279 4.67 -11.38 13.88
CA CYS A 279 3.34 -11.76 13.39
C CYS A 279 3.35 -13.09 12.63
N ALA A 280 4.41 -13.37 11.87
CA ALA A 280 4.60 -14.63 11.15
C ALA A 280 4.70 -15.87 12.07
N ALA A 281 5.07 -15.70 13.35
CA ALA A 281 5.18 -16.77 14.35
C ALA A 281 4.13 -16.64 15.49
N ASN A 282 3.12 -15.79 15.33
CA ASN A 282 2.14 -15.51 16.37
C ASN A 282 0.90 -16.42 16.27
N HIS A 283 0.89 -17.53 17.04
CA HIS A 283 -0.23 -18.49 17.06
C HIS A 283 -1.56 -17.88 17.53
N TRP A 284 -1.51 -17.00 18.53
CA TRP A 284 -2.71 -16.30 19.02
C TRP A 284 -3.35 -15.50 17.88
N LEU A 285 -2.55 -14.79 17.08
CA LEU A 285 -3.04 -14.00 15.96
C LEU A 285 -3.55 -14.87 14.80
N LEU A 286 -2.71 -15.77 14.28
CA LEU A 286 -2.94 -16.48 13.02
C LEU A 286 -3.85 -17.71 13.16
N THR A 287 -3.96 -18.27 14.35
CA THR A 287 -4.80 -19.45 14.60
C THR A 287 -5.96 -19.13 15.55
N ASP A 288 -5.69 -18.61 16.75
CA ASP A 288 -6.75 -18.44 17.74
C ASP A 288 -7.74 -17.34 17.32
N VAL A 289 -7.27 -16.14 17.02
CA VAL A 289 -8.13 -15.03 16.57
C VAL A 289 -8.64 -15.30 15.15
N LEU A 290 -7.74 -15.41 14.17
CA LEU A 290 -8.12 -15.45 12.76
C LEU A 290 -9.00 -16.67 12.41
N ARG A 291 -8.64 -17.87 12.89
CA ARG A 291 -9.32 -19.11 12.47
C ARG A 291 -10.35 -19.58 13.48
N ASN A 292 -10.01 -19.63 14.76
CA ASN A 292 -10.90 -20.19 15.77
C ASN A 292 -12.03 -19.20 16.12
N GLU A 293 -11.71 -17.92 16.33
CA GLU A 293 -12.72 -16.90 16.66
C GLU A 293 -13.45 -16.35 15.42
N TRP A 294 -12.72 -15.97 14.37
CA TRP A 294 -13.33 -15.33 13.18
C TRP A 294 -13.73 -16.30 12.07
N GLY A 295 -13.31 -17.57 12.15
CA GLY A 295 -13.74 -18.61 11.23
C GLY A 295 -13.08 -18.58 9.85
N PHE A 296 -11.93 -17.93 9.69
CA PHE A 296 -11.20 -17.82 8.42
C PHE A 296 -10.93 -19.20 7.78
N LYS A 297 -11.30 -19.35 6.50
CA LYS A 297 -11.17 -20.60 5.72
C LYS A 297 -10.15 -20.50 4.59
N GLY A 298 -9.52 -19.35 4.44
CA GLY A 298 -8.54 -19.06 3.40
C GLY A 298 -7.12 -19.49 3.77
N ILE A 299 -6.15 -18.91 3.05
CA ILE A 299 -4.72 -19.11 3.30
C ILE A 299 -4.06 -17.87 3.91
N VAL A 300 -3.08 -18.09 4.79
CA VAL A 300 -2.14 -17.06 5.24
C VAL A 300 -0.87 -17.18 4.39
N VAL A 301 -0.56 -16.12 3.65
CA VAL A 301 0.70 -15.96 2.92
C VAL A 301 1.65 -15.16 3.80
N SER A 302 2.94 -15.52 3.86
CA SER A 302 3.92 -14.64 4.50
C SER A 302 4.14 -13.40 3.65
N ASP A 303 4.37 -12.24 4.26
CA ASP A 303 4.95 -11.15 3.50
C ASP A 303 6.42 -11.49 3.13
N LEU A 304 6.99 -10.86 2.08
CA LEU A 304 8.33 -11.15 1.54
C LEU A 304 9.47 -10.89 2.54
N GLY A 305 9.92 -11.90 3.28
CA GLY A 305 10.92 -11.76 4.34
C GLY A 305 10.39 -11.99 5.76
N ALA A 306 9.07 -12.12 5.98
CA ALA A 306 8.49 -12.25 7.32
C ALA A 306 8.93 -13.53 8.04
N ILE A 307 9.11 -14.63 7.31
CA ILE A 307 9.62 -15.89 7.87
C ILE A 307 11.13 -15.77 8.09
N LYS A 308 11.88 -15.20 7.13
CA LYS A 308 13.33 -15.03 7.24
C LYS A 308 13.70 -14.11 8.41
N TYR A 309 12.93 -13.04 8.63
CA TYR A 309 13.15 -12.08 9.70
C TYR A 309 13.03 -12.68 11.10
N LEU A 310 12.34 -13.81 11.27
CA LEU A 310 12.35 -14.55 12.54
C LEU A 310 13.76 -14.90 13.03
N GLN A 311 14.72 -15.09 12.11
CA GLN A 311 16.11 -15.38 12.45
C GLN A 311 16.99 -14.13 12.36
N VAL A 312 16.89 -13.36 11.26
CA VAL A 312 17.90 -12.34 10.93
C VAL A 312 17.59 -10.93 11.45
N THR A 313 16.35 -10.69 11.86
CA THR A 313 15.90 -9.38 12.35
C THR A 313 15.42 -9.49 13.79
N HIS A 314 14.50 -10.43 14.05
CA HIS A 314 13.87 -10.65 15.36
C HIS A 314 14.69 -11.55 16.29
N PHE A 315 15.59 -12.38 15.73
CA PHE A 315 16.43 -13.33 16.47
C PHE A 315 15.65 -14.26 17.42
N VAL A 316 14.40 -14.59 17.09
CA VAL A 316 13.55 -15.51 17.89
C VAL A 316 13.69 -16.98 17.48
N THR A 317 14.41 -17.27 16.39
CA THR A 317 14.69 -18.63 15.92
C THR A 317 16.18 -18.86 15.67
N SER A 318 16.64 -20.07 15.93
CA SER A 318 18.07 -20.43 15.89
C SER A 318 18.59 -20.83 14.52
N SER A 319 17.72 -21.05 13.53
CA SER A 319 18.09 -21.43 12.17
C SER A 319 16.96 -21.19 11.17
N PRO A 320 17.24 -21.12 9.85
CA PRO A 320 16.20 -20.99 8.83
C PRO A 320 15.12 -22.09 8.91
N LYS A 321 15.51 -23.33 9.20
CA LYS A 321 14.60 -24.47 9.33
C LYS A 321 13.66 -24.32 10.53
N GLU A 322 14.16 -23.75 11.64
CA GLU A 322 13.31 -23.45 12.80
C GLU A 322 12.37 -22.26 12.53
N SER A 323 12.77 -21.26 11.74
CA SER A 323 11.87 -20.20 11.26
C SER A 323 10.68 -20.76 10.46
N ILE A 324 10.94 -21.70 9.54
CA ILE A 324 9.90 -22.39 8.78
C ILE A 324 8.95 -23.16 9.71
N ARG A 325 9.50 -23.89 10.70
CA ARG A 325 8.70 -24.66 11.67
C ARG A 325 7.76 -23.75 12.45
N GLU A 326 8.28 -22.67 13.04
CA GLU A 326 7.50 -21.75 13.86
C GLU A 326 6.39 -21.06 13.05
N ALA A 327 6.69 -20.61 11.84
CA ALA A 327 5.69 -19.96 10.99
C ALA A 327 4.51 -20.90 10.63
N ILE A 328 4.81 -22.12 10.19
CA ILE A 328 3.79 -23.12 9.85
C ILE A 328 3.02 -23.56 11.11
N ALA A 329 3.70 -23.67 12.25
CA ALA A 329 3.06 -24.01 13.51
C ALA A 329 2.08 -22.91 13.96
N ALA A 330 2.45 -21.65 13.83
CA ALA A 330 1.62 -20.49 14.18
C ALA A 330 0.38 -20.34 13.29
N GLY A 331 0.50 -20.63 11.98
CA GLY A 331 -0.66 -20.61 11.07
C GLY A 331 -0.39 -20.13 9.65
N VAL A 332 0.87 -19.88 9.27
CA VAL A 332 1.27 -19.57 7.90
C VAL A 332 1.09 -20.81 7.01
N ASP A 333 0.48 -20.64 5.84
CA ASP A 333 0.20 -21.73 4.90
C ASP A 333 1.14 -21.74 3.69
N MET A 334 1.66 -20.58 3.30
CA MET A 334 2.50 -20.41 2.11
C MET A 334 3.56 -19.34 2.36
N GLN A 335 4.82 -19.64 2.01
CA GLN A 335 5.86 -18.60 1.96
C GLN A 335 5.66 -17.69 0.76
N PHE A 336 6.23 -16.49 0.82
CA PHE A 336 6.48 -15.68 -0.36
C PHE A 336 7.69 -16.25 -1.13
N TYR A 337 8.88 -15.68 -0.95
CA TYR A 337 10.17 -16.19 -1.46
C TYR A 337 11.30 -16.02 -0.45
N ASP A 338 10.96 -16.05 0.83
CA ASP A 338 11.88 -15.93 1.97
C ASP A 338 13.07 -16.89 1.86
N PHE A 339 12.79 -18.11 1.39
CA PHE A 339 13.78 -19.13 1.09
C PHE A 339 13.62 -19.66 -0.34
N THR A 340 14.66 -20.31 -0.85
CA THR A 340 14.54 -21.00 -2.15
C THR A 340 13.46 -22.08 -2.07
N ASN A 341 12.75 -22.32 -3.17
CA ASN A 341 11.71 -23.35 -3.23
C ASN A 341 12.21 -24.72 -2.76
N GLU A 342 13.44 -25.11 -3.15
CA GLU A 342 14.05 -26.37 -2.75
C GLU A 342 14.31 -26.44 -1.24
N PHE A 343 14.84 -25.37 -0.65
CA PHE A 343 15.13 -25.33 0.78
C PHE A 343 13.84 -25.36 1.61
N TRP A 344 12.83 -24.57 1.22
CA TRP A 344 11.50 -24.58 1.85
C TRP A 344 10.90 -25.99 1.84
N GLN A 345 10.86 -26.62 0.67
CA GLN A 345 10.23 -27.93 0.50
C GLN A 345 10.95 -29.03 1.29
N THR A 346 12.27 -29.10 1.16
CA THR A 346 13.08 -30.11 1.85
C THR A 346 13.00 -29.94 3.36
N SER A 347 13.08 -28.70 3.85
CA SER A 347 12.99 -28.40 5.29
C SER A 347 11.67 -28.87 5.89
N ILE A 348 10.53 -28.63 5.22
CA ILE A 348 9.22 -29.07 5.70
C ILE A 348 9.13 -30.60 5.75
N ILE A 349 9.60 -31.28 4.71
CA ILE A 349 9.62 -32.75 4.66
C ILE A 349 10.44 -33.32 5.82
N GLU A 350 11.64 -32.79 6.04
CA GLU A 350 12.50 -33.19 7.16
C GLU A 350 11.84 -32.91 8.51
N LEU A 351 11.23 -31.73 8.71
CA LEU A 351 10.53 -31.37 9.94
C LEU A 351 9.37 -32.33 10.25
N VAL A 352 8.65 -32.81 9.24
CA VAL A 352 7.60 -33.83 9.42
C VAL A 352 8.21 -35.19 9.78
N ASN A 353 9.28 -35.60 9.10
CA ASN A 353 9.99 -36.86 9.40
C ASN A 353 10.62 -36.85 10.81
N GLU A 354 11.09 -35.70 11.26
CA GLU A 354 11.59 -35.43 12.63
C GLU A 354 10.46 -35.29 13.66
N LYS A 355 9.19 -35.33 13.24
CA LYS A 355 7.99 -35.12 14.07
C LYS A 355 7.91 -33.75 14.75
N LYS A 356 8.61 -32.75 14.19
CA LYS A 356 8.55 -31.34 14.60
C LYS A 356 7.39 -30.58 13.94
N LEU A 357 6.91 -31.05 12.80
CA LEU A 357 5.64 -30.66 12.20
C LEU A 357 4.74 -31.90 12.05
N THR A 358 3.43 -31.68 12.16
CA THR A 358 2.42 -32.74 12.07
C THR A 358 1.81 -32.79 10.67
N MET A 359 1.36 -33.96 10.24
CA MET A 359 0.58 -34.09 8.99
C MET A 359 -0.69 -33.23 9.00
N ALA A 360 -1.28 -32.97 10.18
CA ALA A 360 -2.44 -32.09 10.29
C ALA A 360 -2.12 -30.63 9.93
N GLN A 361 -0.94 -30.13 10.31
CA GLN A 361 -0.49 -28.79 9.92
C GLN A 361 -0.22 -28.69 8.42
N ILE A 362 0.34 -29.74 7.82
CA ILE A 362 0.55 -29.84 6.36
C ILE A 362 -0.79 -29.91 5.63
N ASP A 363 -1.72 -30.76 6.10
CA ASP A 363 -3.05 -30.93 5.49
C ASP A 363 -3.89 -29.65 5.59
N ARG A 364 -3.76 -28.90 6.69
CA ARG A 364 -4.38 -27.57 6.82
C ARG A 364 -3.86 -26.62 5.73
N ALA A 365 -2.54 -26.47 5.62
CA ALA A 365 -1.93 -25.50 4.72
C ALA A 365 -2.14 -25.85 3.25
N ALA A 366 -1.78 -27.08 2.84
CA ALA A 366 -2.01 -27.56 1.49
C ALA A 366 -3.52 -27.61 1.15
N GLY A 367 -4.36 -28.00 2.12
CA GLY A 367 -5.81 -28.03 1.97
C GLY A 367 -6.42 -26.65 1.76
N GLY A 368 -5.89 -25.61 2.41
CA GLY A 368 -6.25 -24.22 2.17
C GLY A 368 -6.06 -23.83 0.71
N VAL A 369 -4.87 -24.08 0.16
CA VAL A 369 -4.55 -23.76 -1.23
C VAL A 369 -5.45 -24.54 -2.21
N LEU A 370 -5.67 -25.83 -1.97
CA LEU A 370 -6.57 -26.65 -2.78
C LEU A 370 -8.02 -26.17 -2.72
N ARG A 371 -8.50 -25.78 -1.54
CA ARG A 371 -9.83 -25.21 -1.34
C ARG A 371 -10.02 -23.98 -2.24
N LEU A 372 -9.06 -23.05 -2.25
CA LEU A 372 -9.12 -21.87 -3.11
C LEU A 372 -9.25 -22.25 -4.59
N LYS A 373 -8.45 -23.21 -5.05
CA LYS A 373 -8.47 -23.69 -6.45
C LYS A 373 -9.83 -24.31 -6.83
N PHE A 374 -10.47 -25.04 -5.90
CA PHE A 374 -11.83 -25.56 -6.11
C PHE A 374 -12.90 -24.45 -6.10
N LEU A 375 -12.81 -23.48 -5.18
CA LEU A 375 -13.75 -22.36 -5.10
C LEU A 375 -13.70 -21.47 -6.34
N LEU A 376 -12.52 -21.28 -6.91
CA LEU A 376 -12.29 -20.59 -8.18
C LEU A 376 -12.72 -21.40 -9.41
N GLY A 377 -13.10 -22.67 -9.24
CA GLY A 377 -13.52 -23.56 -10.32
C GLY A 377 -12.38 -24.02 -11.24
N LEU A 378 -11.11 -23.92 -10.82
CA LEU A 378 -9.96 -24.16 -11.70
C LEU A 378 -9.84 -25.63 -12.13
N PHE A 379 -10.33 -26.57 -11.34
CA PHE A 379 -10.35 -27.99 -11.71
C PHE A 379 -11.29 -28.27 -12.90
N GLU A 380 -12.31 -27.43 -13.08
CA GLU A 380 -13.28 -27.54 -14.17
C GLU A 380 -12.95 -26.61 -15.34
N ASN A 381 -12.55 -25.36 -15.03
CA ASN A 381 -12.31 -24.30 -16.00
C ASN A 381 -10.97 -23.57 -15.69
N PRO A 382 -9.81 -24.19 -15.96
CA PRO A 382 -8.49 -23.61 -15.64
C PRO A 382 -8.01 -22.53 -16.63
N TYR A 383 -8.75 -22.30 -17.72
CA TYR A 383 -8.30 -21.50 -18.85
C TYR A 383 -9.07 -20.17 -18.97
N THR A 384 -8.42 -19.18 -19.55
CA THR A 384 -8.94 -17.84 -19.81
C THR A 384 -9.33 -17.68 -21.28
N ASP A 385 -10.45 -17.00 -21.56
CA ASP A 385 -10.86 -16.69 -22.94
C ASP A 385 -9.99 -15.56 -23.53
N LYS A 386 -9.58 -15.73 -24.79
CA LYS A 386 -8.68 -14.80 -25.50
C LYS A 386 -9.28 -13.41 -25.76
N ASN A 387 -10.60 -13.25 -25.68
CA ASN A 387 -11.27 -11.99 -25.97
C ASN A 387 -11.41 -11.09 -24.73
N LEU A 388 -11.27 -11.63 -23.52
CA LEU A 388 -11.58 -10.90 -22.27
C LEU A 388 -10.73 -9.64 -22.09
N ILE A 389 -9.43 -9.72 -22.39
CA ILE A 389 -8.53 -8.55 -22.30
C ILE A 389 -9.08 -7.42 -23.17
N LYS A 390 -9.38 -7.70 -24.45
CA LYS A 390 -9.94 -6.71 -25.38
C LYS A 390 -11.27 -6.11 -24.90
N GLU A 391 -12.10 -6.92 -24.25
CA GLU A 391 -13.45 -6.53 -23.83
C GLU A 391 -13.48 -5.76 -22.51
N ARG A 392 -12.50 -5.94 -21.63
CA ARG A 392 -12.62 -5.58 -20.21
C ARG A 392 -11.44 -4.80 -19.66
N PHE A 393 -10.27 -4.85 -20.30
CA PHE A 393 -9.07 -4.22 -19.81
C PHE A 393 -9.02 -2.73 -20.20
N HIS A 394 -8.86 -1.86 -19.19
CA HIS A 394 -8.67 -0.43 -19.35
C HIS A 394 -9.71 0.26 -20.25
N THR A 395 -10.97 -0.16 -20.12
CA THR A 395 -12.09 0.37 -20.91
C THR A 395 -12.42 1.80 -20.50
N LYS A 396 -13.21 2.50 -21.33
CA LYS A 396 -13.64 3.87 -20.98
C LYS A 396 -14.48 3.88 -19.70
N GLU A 397 -15.25 2.83 -19.48
CA GLU A 397 -16.05 2.62 -18.28
C GLU A 397 -15.16 2.50 -17.03
N ASN A 398 -14.05 1.75 -17.11
CA ASN A 398 -13.08 1.62 -16.01
C ASN A 398 -12.44 2.98 -15.68
N GLN A 399 -12.01 3.70 -16.71
CA GLN A 399 -11.47 5.06 -16.57
C GLN A 399 -12.49 6.02 -15.95
N ASN A 400 -13.78 5.90 -16.28
CA ASN A 400 -14.83 6.72 -15.68
C ASN A 400 -14.99 6.43 -14.17
N VAL A 401 -14.77 5.18 -13.73
CA VAL A 401 -14.73 4.85 -12.29
C VAL A 401 -13.50 5.48 -11.64
N ALA A 402 -12.34 5.48 -12.31
CA ALA A 402 -11.14 6.16 -11.80
C ALA A 402 -11.35 7.67 -11.65
N LEU A 403 -12.01 8.32 -12.62
CA LEU A 403 -12.39 9.73 -12.51
C LEU A 403 -13.41 9.98 -11.39
N GLU A 404 -14.44 9.13 -11.25
CA GLU A 404 -15.42 9.23 -10.17
C GLU A 404 -14.73 9.13 -8.80
N ALA A 405 -13.83 8.16 -8.64
CA ALA A 405 -13.05 7.99 -7.42
C ALA A 405 -12.17 9.21 -7.13
N ALA A 406 -11.44 9.70 -8.13
CA ALA A 406 -10.57 10.87 -8.01
C ALA A 406 -11.35 12.15 -7.66
N GLN A 407 -12.50 12.40 -8.29
CA GLN A 407 -13.36 13.55 -7.96
C GLN A 407 -13.89 13.43 -6.53
N LYS A 408 -14.35 12.24 -6.14
CA LYS A 408 -14.92 11.99 -4.81
C LYS A 408 -13.88 12.04 -3.68
N SER A 409 -12.60 11.81 -3.97
CA SER A 409 -11.49 11.90 -3.01
C SER A 409 -10.97 13.32 -2.77
N MET A 410 -11.33 14.30 -3.60
CA MET A 410 -10.84 15.67 -3.46
C MET A 410 -11.42 16.34 -2.21
N ILE A 411 -10.52 16.92 -1.40
CA ILE A 411 -10.86 17.59 -0.14
C ILE A 411 -10.54 19.08 -0.28
N LEU A 412 -11.55 19.92 -0.06
CA LEU A 412 -11.33 21.36 0.07
C LEU A 412 -11.01 21.67 1.54
N LEU A 413 -9.75 22.01 1.86
CA LEU A 413 -9.33 22.26 3.24
C LEU A 413 -9.62 23.71 3.68
N LYS A 414 -9.49 24.65 2.74
CA LYS A 414 -9.71 26.09 2.98
C LYS A 414 -10.24 26.76 1.71
N ASN A 415 -11.11 27.77 1.86
CA ASN A 415 -11.65 28.54 0.74
C ASN A 415 -12.15 29.93 1.20
N ASP A 416 -11.22 30.79 1.58
CA ASP A 416 -11.52 32.15 2.02
C ASP A 416 -12.00 33.02 0.85
N ASN A 417 -12.91 33.93 1.15
CA ASN A 417 -13.50 34.87 0.18
C ASN A 417 -14.17 34.20 -1.04
N ASN A 418 -14.44 32.88 -0.99
CA ASN A 418 -14.96 32.08 -2.09
C ASN A 418 -14.12 32.22 -3.38
N ILE A 419 -12.78 32.21 -3.26
CA ILE A 419 -11.89 32.22 -4.44
C ILE A 419 -12.14 31.02 -5.35
N LEU A 420 -12.44 29.84 -4.76
CA LEU A 420 -12.90 28.67 -5.50
C LEU A 420 -14.45 28.57 -5.48
N PRO A 421 -15.07 28.12 -6.58
CA PRO A 421 -14.44 27.74 -7.85
C PRO A 421 -14.00 28.96 -8.69
N LEU A 422 -12.90 28.79 -9.42
CA LEU A 422 -12.38 29.78 -10.36
C LEU A 422 -13.35 30.01 -11.52
N SER A 423 -13.37 31.24 -12.02
CA SER A 423 -14.14 31.59 -13.21
C SER A 423 -13.54 30.93 -14.45
N LYS A 424 -14.39 30.35 -15.31
CA LYS A 424 -13.99 29.86 -16.64
C LYS A 424 -13.64 30.99 -17.62
N GLU A 425 -13.98 32.23 -17.27
CA GLU A 425 -13.65 33.43 -18.07
C GLU A 425 -12.26 34.01 -17.75
N ILE A 426 -11.52 33.40 -16.82
CA ILE A 426 -10.15 33.79 -16.47
C ILE A 426 -9.27 33.83 -17.72
N LYS A 427 -8.31 34.78 -17.78
CA LYS A 427 -7.52 35.01 -18.98
C LYS A 427 -6.10 34.49 -18.85
N ASN A 428 -5.50 34.58 -17.67
CA ASN A 428 -4.13 34.15 -17.43
C ASN A 428 -4.05 33.28 -16.16
N VAL A 429 -3.58 32.04 -16.32
CA VAL A 429 -3.41 31.08 -15.22
C VAL A 429 -1.96 30.65 -15.18
N ALA A 430 -1.29 30.84 -14.05
CA ALA A 430 0.02 30.24 -13.82
C ALA A 430 -0.15 28.96 -12.99
N VAL A 431 0.32 27.83 -13.52
CA VAL A 431 0.37 26.54 -12.82
C VAL A 431 1.82 26.29 -12.42
N ILE A 432 2.10 26.38 -11.12
CA ILE A 432 3.47 26.47 -10.60
C ILE A 432 3.73 25.31 -9.65
N GLY A 433 4.93 24.72 -9.68
CA GLY A 433 5.41 23.82 -8.63
C GLY A 433 5.87 22.45 -9.14
N PRO A 434 6.64 21.71 -8.31
CA PRO A 434 7.24 20.42 -8.69
C PRO A 434 6.23 19.34 -9.08
N ASN A 435 4.98 19.49 -8.63
CA ASN A 435 3.91 18.54 -8.87
C ASN A 435 2.91 19.01 -9.93
N ALA A 436 3.06 20.22 -10.49
CA ALA A 436 2.09 20.80 -11.41
C ALA A 436 2.02 20.06 -12.75
N ASN A 437 3.16 19.65 -13.31
CA ASN A 437 3.22 18.87 -14.55
C ASN A 437 3.89 17.50 -14.36
N ALA A 438 3.66 16.87 -13.21
CA ALA A 438 4.18 15.54 -12.90
C ALA A 438 3.04 14.53 -12.71
N SER A 439 3.21 13.32 -13.24
CA SER A 439 2.30 12.20 -12.98
C SER A 439 2.56 11.64 -11.57
N ARG A 440 1.59 11.81 -10.66
CA ARG A 440 1.69 11.37 -9.25
C ARG A 440 0.64 10.30 -8.96
N LEU A 441 1.03 9.04 -9.12
CA LEU A 441 0.14 7.88 -8.96
C LEU A 441 0.34 7.12 -7.65
N GLY A 442 1.42 7.38 -6.91
CA GLY A 442 1.77 6.66 -5.69
C GLY A 442 2.49 5.35 -5.93
N GLY A 443 2.96 4.73 -4.84
CA GLY A 443 3.58 3.40 -4.90
C GLY A 443 2.60 2.32 -5.33
N TYR A 444 3.12 1.22 -5.87
CA TYR A 444 2.29 0.13 -6.40
C TYR A 444 1.26 0.57 -7.47
N ALA A 445 1.53 1.67 -8.19
CA ALA A 445 0.76 2.04 -9.38
C ALA A 445 1.08 1.11 -10.57
N PRO A 446 0.13 0.89 -11.50
CA PRO A 446 0.36 0.10 -12.71
C PRO A 446 1.66 0.48 -13.43
N LYS A 447 2.45 -0.51 -13.84
CA LYS A 447 3.79 -0.29 -14.43
C LYS A 447 3.72 0.64 -15.65
N ASN A 448 4.68 1.58 -15.75
CA ASN A 448 4.79 2.56 -16.83
C ASN A 448 3.55 3.46 -17.05
N SER A 449 2.60 3.48 -16.11
CA SER A 449 1.41 4.32 -16.22
C SER A 449 1.76 5.81 -16.13
N VAL A 450 1.08 6.61 -16.95
CA VAL A 450 1.20 8.07 -16.96
C VAL A 450 -0.20 8.64 -16.80
N GLY A 451 -0.43 9.30 -15.67
CA GLY A 451 -1.68 9.99 -15.40
C GLY A 451 -1.70 11.39 -16.02
N THR A 452 -2.90 11.93 -16.20
CA THR A 452 -3.12 13.33 -16.55
C THR A 452 -2.58 14.21 -15.43
N THR A 453 -1.63 15.10 -15.75
CA THR A 453 -1.07 16.04 -14.77
C THR A 453 -2.05 17.18 -14.45
N VAL A 454 -1.82 17.92 -13.37
CA VAL A 454 -2.68 19.08 -13.02
C VAL A 454 -2.66 20.13 -14.11
N TYR A 455 -1.46 20.43 -14.64
CA TYR A 455 -1.30 21.34 -15.77
C TYR A 455 -2.09 20.86 -16.99
N GLU A 456 -1.96 19.59 -17.37
CA GLU A 456 -2.70 19.02 -18.51
C GLU A 456 -4.21 19.07 -18.30
N GLY A 457 -4.70 18.76 -17.09
CA GLY A 457 -6.13 18.83 -16.75
C GLY A 457 -6.68 20.25 -16.89
N ILE A 458 -5.95 21.26 -16.41
CA ILE A 458 -6.32 22.68 -16.54
C ILE A 458 -6.26 23.11 -18.01
N GLN A 459 -5.20 22.73 -18.73
CA GLN A 459 -5.03 23.04 -20.16
C GLN A 459 -6.18 22.45 -21.00
N GLN A 460 -6.60 21.22 -20.72
CA GLN A 460 -7.74 20.57 -21.39
C GLN A 460 -9.05 21.32 -21.14
N LEU A 461 -9.23 21.88 -19.93
CA LEU A 461 -10.47 22.52 -19.51
C LEU A 461 -10.61 23.97 -20.00
N VAL A 462 -9.57 24.79 -19.84
CA VAL A 462 -9.62 26.24 -20.13
C VAL A 462 -8.54 26.73 -21.10
N GLY A 463 -7.62 25.89 -21.56
CA GLY A 463 -6.50 26.30 -22.42
C GLY A 463 -6.90 26.82 -23.82
N LYS A 464 -8.17 26.69 -24.20
CA LYS A 464 -8.73 27.32 -25.42
C LYS A 464 -9.22 28.75 -25.19
N THR A 465 -9.49 29.14 -23.94
CA THR A 465 -10.10 30.41 -23.55
C THR A 465 -9.22 31.24 -22.62
N ALA A 466 -8.20 30.63 -22.02
CA ALA A 466 -7.21 31.22 -21.13
C ALA A 466 -5.78 30.87 -21.60
N ASN A 467 -4.84 31.76 -21.36
CA ASN A 467 -3.42 31.49 -21.42
C ASN A 467 -2.99 30.77 -20.13
N VAL A 468 -2.60 29.51 -20.24
CA VAL A 468 -2.16 28.69 -19.10
C VAL A 468 -0.65 28.43 -19.25
N VAL A 469 0.13 28.97 -18.32
CA VAL A 469 1.59 28.81 -18.30
C VAL A 469 2.00 27.86 -17.19
N TYR A 470 3.02 27.03 -17.45
CA TYR A 470 3.60 26.13 -16.47
C TYR A 470 5.00 26.59 -16.11
N GLU A 471 5.32 26.59 -14.81
CA GLU A 471 6.68 26.74 -14.30
C GLU A 471 6.90 25.73 -13.17
N GLU A 472 8.00 24.97 -13.22
CA GLU A 472 8.33 24.01 -12.15
C GLU A 472 8.60 24.73 -10.82
N GLY A 473 9.23 25.91 -10.89
CA GLY A 473 9.62 26.71 -9.72
C GLY A 473 10.80 26.08 -8.98
N VAL A 474 10.57 24.96 -8.29
CA VAL A 474 11.59 24.22 -7.57
C VAL A 474 11.53 22.73 -7.92
N PRO A 475 12.66 22.05 -8.13
CA PRO A 475 12.68 20.59 -8.17
C PRO A 475 12.27 20.03 -6.80
N LEU A 476 11.49 18.94 -6.80
CA LEU A 476 11.03 18.29 -5.56
C LEU A 476 12.20 17.75 -4.74
N ILE A 477 13.15 17.08 -5.41
CA ILE A 477 14.36 16.52 -4.80
C ILE A 477 15.55 16.95 -5.64
N VAL A 478 16.51 17.63 -5.02
CA VAL A 478 17.76 18.04 -5.67
C VAL A 478 18.82 16.99 -5.41
N LYS A 479 18.93 15.98 -6.29
CA LYS A 479 19.99 14.97 -6.18
C LYS A 479 21.34 15.46 -6.71
N GLY A 480 21.38 16.54 -7.49
CA GLY A 480 22.57 16.89 -8.26
C GLY A 480 23.00 15.77 -9.21
N GLN A 481 24.14 15.96 -9.88
CA GLN A 481 24.72 14.97 -10.79
C GLN A 481 26.01 14.40 -10.20
N ILE A 482 26.27 13.11 -10.44
CA ILE A 482 27.58 12.50 -10.16
C ILE A 482 28.64 13.31 -10.88
N ILE A 483 29.74 13.64 -10.20
CA ILE A 483 30.82 14.42 -10.83
C ILE A 483 31.50 13.52 -11.88
N PRO A 484 31.43 13.85 -13.18
CA PRO A 484 32.06 13.05 -14.22
C PRO A 484 33.56 12.89 -13.99
N SER A 485 34.10 11.71 -14.30
CA SER A 485 35.53 11.38 -14.12
C SER A 485 36.48 12.42 -14.72
N LYS A 486 36.13 13.05 -15.85
CA LYS A 486 36.93 14.10 -16.49
C LYS A 486 37.19 15.35 -15.62
N TYR A 487 36.46 15.51 -14.52
CA TYR A 487 36.61 16.61 -13.58
C TYR A 487 37.27 16.19 -12.27
N LEU A 488 37.61 14.91 -12.10
CA LEU A 488 38.31 14.35 -10.96
C LEU A 488 39.72 13.98 -11.38
N PHE A 489 40.73 14.35 -10.59
CA PHE A 489 42.14 14.10 -10.91
C PHE A 489 42.86 13.50 -9.70
N THR A 490 43.74 12.52 -9.95
CA THR A 490 44.57 11.91 -8.91
C THR A 490 45.50 12.96 -8.28
N PRO A 491 46.06 12.71 -7.08
CA PRO A 491 46.96 13.66 -6.43
C PRO A 491 48.20 14.05 -7.27
N ASP A 492 48.66 13.15 -8.14
CA ASP A 492 49.75 13.37 -9.11
C ASP A 492 49.27 13.85 -10.49
N GLU A 493 47.95 13.96 -10.67
CA GLU A 493 47.26 14.33 -11.92
C GLU A 493 47.56 13.43 -13.13
N ALA A 494 48.16 12.25 -12.90
CA ALA A 494 48.53 11.35 -13.97
C ALA A 494 47.30 10.73 -14.66
N GLN A 495 46.18 10.60 -13.95
CA GLN A 495 44.95 9.98 -14.44
C GLN A 495 43.71 10.70 -13.88
N ASN A 496 42.58 10.53 -14.58
CA ASN A 496 41.29 10.97 -14.07
C ASN A 496 40.82 10.03 -12.94
N GLY A 497 40.13 10.57 -11.94
CA GLY A 497 39.66 9.84 -10.75
C GLY A 497 40.29 10.32 -9.45
N LEU A 498 39.85 9.77 -8.32
CA LEU A 498 40.43 10.01 -7.00
C LEU A 498 41.22 8.78 -6.54
N LYS A 499 42.31 8.99 -5.79
CA LYS A 499 43.04 7.89 -5.15
C LYS A 499 42.24 7.42 -3.94
N GLY A 500 41.67 6.21 -4.01
CA GLY A 500 40.95 5.56 -2.93
C GLY A 500 41.85 4.63 -2.13
N GLU A 501 41.88 4.82 -0.81
CA GLU A 501 42.61 4.02 0.17
C GLU A 501 41.58 3.40 1.13
N TYR A 502 41.50 2.08 1.18
CA TYR A 502 40.44 1.32 1.88
C TYR A 502 41.04 0.61 3.09
N PHE A 503 40.39 0.69 4.26
CA PHE A 503 40.91 0.22 5.55
C PHE A 503 39.91 -0.73 6.23
N ASN A 504 40.40 -1.78 6.89
CA ASN A 504 39.58 -2.73 7.67
C ASN A 504 39.36 -2.24 9.12
N ASN A 505 38.94 -0.99 9.25
CA ASN A 505 38.49 -0.36 10.49
C ASN A 505 37.67 0.89 10.15
N ARG A 506 36.93 1.43 11.13
CA ARG A 506 36.09 2.64 10.95
C ARG A 506 36.83 3.99 11.05
N ASN A 507 38.12 4.01 11.40
CA ASN A 507 38.83 5.25 11.77
C ASN A 507 39.75 5.82 10.67
N VAL A 508 39.83 5.20 9.50
CA VAL A 508 40.72 5.61 8.40
C VAL A 508 42.20 5.64 8.84
N GLU A 509 42.59 4.61 9.63
CA GLU A 509 43.90 4.48 10.25
C GLU A 509 44.64 3.21 9.78
N GLY A 510 45.98 3.26 9.84
CA GLY A 510 46.86 2.13 9.52
C GLY A 510 47.22 2.02 8.04
N THR A 511 47.65 0.82 7.62
CA THR A 511 47.96 0.50 6.22
C THR A 511 46.67 0.15 5.48
N PRO A 512 46.39 0.76 4.31
CA PRO A 512 45.22 0.39 3.50
C PRO A 512 45.28 -1.09 3.09
N ALA A 513 44.17 -1.79 3.21
CA ALA A 513 43.99 -3.15 2.71
C ALA A 513 43.90 -3.18 1.17
N LEU A 514 43.37 -2.11 0.58
CA LEU A 514 43.26 -1.92 -0.86
C LEU A 514 43.57 -0.46 -1.20
N THR A 515 44.27 -0.24 -2.31
CA THR A 515 44.46 1.09 -2.90
C THR A 515 44.18 1.02 -4.40
N ARG A 516 43.30 1.89 -4.91
CA ARG A 516 42.96 1.97 -6.33
C ARG A 516 42.62 3.40 -6.75
N ILE A 517 42.46 3.60 -8.06
CA ILE A 517 41.93 4.86 -8.61
C ILE A 517 40.44 4.64 -8.87
N ASP A 518 39.62 5.46 -8.21
CA ASP A 518 38.17 5.46 -8.41
C ASP A 518 37.82 6.60 -9.36
N ASN A 519 37.49 6.24 -10.61
CA ASN A 519 37.24 7.19 -11.68
C ASN A 519 36.04 8.10 -11.41
N GLN A 520 35.07 7.61 -10.64
CA GLN A 520 33.90 8.31 -10.12
C GLN A 520 33.59 7.77 -8.73
N LEU A 521 32.90 8.57 -7.90
CA LEU A 521 32.35 8.11 -6.63
C LEU A 521 30.83 8.00 -6.84
N GLU A 522 30.41 6.83 -7.31
CA GLU A 522 29.01 6.40 -7.46
C GLU A 522 28.93 4.94 -7.02
N PHE A 523 29.19 4.70 -5.74
CA PHE A 523 29.25 3.37 -5.19
C PHE A 523 28.01 3.03 -4.38
N ASP A 524 27.44 1.86 -4.68
CA ASP A 524 26.44 1.16 -3.89
C ASP A 524 26.93 -0.29 -3.77
N TRP A 525 27.50 -0.64 -2.62
CA TRP A 525 28.04 -1.96 -2.35
C TRP A 525 27.06 -2.76 -1.48
N PRO A 526 26.61 -3.94 -1.91
CA PRO A 526 25.80 -4.80 -1.06
C PRO A 526 26.59 -5.46 0.08
N TRP A 527 27.93 -5.46 -0.01
CA TRP A 527 28.90 -6.11 0.88
C TRP A 527 30.25 -5.36 0.77
N SER A 528 31.38 -6.07 0.81
CA SER A 528 32.73 -5.51 0.64
C SER A 528 32.94 -4.70 -0.66
N PRO A 529 33.68 -3.57 -0.60
CA PRO A 529 34.01 -2.73 -1.75
C PRO A 529 35.13 -3.28 -2.67
N GLY A 530 35.76 -4.39 -2.28
CA GLY A 530 36.78 -5.07 -3.08
C GLY A 530 37.63 -6.06 -2.29
N ASP A 531 38.37 -6.90 -3.02
CA ASP A 531 39.22 -7.94 -2.45
C ASP A 531 40.13 -7.41 -1.33
N GLY A 532 40.10 -8.07 -0.17
CA GLY A 532 40.89 -7.72 1.01
C GLY A 532 40.23 -6.72 1.97
N VAL A 533 39.11 -6.10 1.58
CA VAL A 533 38.30 -5.25 2.46
C VAL A 533 37.19 -6.08 3.12
N THR A 534 36.93 -5.87 4.42
CA THR A 534 35.84 -6.55 5.14
C THR A 534 34.46 -6.12 4.63
N ASP A 535 33.43 -6.95 4.86
CA ASP A 535 32.05 -6.65 4.45
C ASP A 535 31.46 -5.48 5.24
N ASP A 536 31.68 -5.49 6.56
CA ASP A 536 31.32 -4.41 7.47
C ASP A 536 32.59 -3.85 8.13
N ASP A 537 32.45 -2.77 8.91
CA ASP A 537 33.52 -2.19 9.74
C ASP A 537 34.74 -1.70 8.95
N PHE A 538 34.54 -1.24 7.71
CA PHE A 538 35.60 -0.65 6.89
C PHE A 538 35.50 0.88 6.82
N SER A 539 36.56 1.51 6.30
CA SER A 539 36.56 2.94 5.98
C SER A 539 37.36 3.21 4.73
N ILE A 540 37.11 4.34 4.08
CA ILE A 540 37.74 4.71 2.82
C ILE A 540 38.19 6.17 2.87
N ARG A 541 39.37 6.46 2.35
CA ARG A 541 39.87 7.81 2.07
C ARG A 541 40.07 8.00 0.58
N TRP A 542 39.38 8.98 0.01
CA TRP A 542 39.63 9.47 -1.33
C TRP A 542 40.41 10.78 -1.29
N THR A 543 41.46 10.90 -2.11
CA THR A 543 42.24 12.14 -2.27
C THR A 543 42.48 12.48 -3.73
N GLY A 544 42.51 13.77 -4.05
CA GLY A 544 42.78 14.27 -5.40
C GLY A 544 42.32 15.70 -5.58
N TYR A 545 41.89 16.04 -6.79
CA TYR A 545 41.40 17.37 -7.15
C TYR A 545 40.07 17.30 -7.92
N ILE A 546 39.22 18.30 -7.69
CA ILE A 546 38.11 18.64 -8.57
C ILE A 546 38.53 19.84 -9.43
N LYS A 547 38.29 19.78 -10.74
CA LYS A 547 38.53 20.90 -11.67
C LYS A 547 37.48 20.87 -12.78
N SER A 548 36.58 21.86 -12.78
CA SER A 548 35.55 22.02 -13.80
C SER A 548 36.07 22.81 -15.02
N ASP A 549 35.55 22.53 -16.21
CA ASP A 549 35.75 23.35 -17.41
C ASP A 549 34.81 24.57 -17.48
N LYS A 550 33.79 24.61 -16.60
CA LYS A 550 32.81 25.68 -16.49
C LYS A 550 32.78 26.27 -15.09
N ALA A 551 32.58 27.57 -15.01
CA ALA A 551 32.29 28.24 -13.76
C ALA A 551 30.83 27.95 -13.37
N PHE A 552 30.56 27.77 -12.07
CA PHE A 552 29.22 27.54 -11.58
C PHE A 552 29.07 27.96 -10.12
N ASP A 553 27.85 28.33 -9.74
CA ASP A 553 27.49 28.74 -8.38
C ASP A 553 26.34 27.85 -7.91
N GLY A 554 26.70 26.84 -7.11
CA GLY A 554 25.79 25.78 -6.69
C GLY A 554 26.31 25.09 -5.43
N TRP A 555 26.37 23.77 -5.43
CA TRP A 555 26.87 23.00 -4.29
C TRP A 555 27.64 21.75 -4.70
N ILE A 556 28.47 21.24 -3.79
CA ILE A 556 29.08 19.90 -3.85
C ILE A 556 28.51 19.10 -2.67
N GLY A 557 28.15 17.85 -2.90
CA GLY A 557 27.45 17.02 -1.94
C GLY A 557 27.95 15.59 -1.92
N LEU A 558 27.76 14.97 -0.76
CA LEU A 558 28.08 13.57 -0.49
C LEU A 558 26.82 12.83 -0.04
N SER A 559 26.69 11.58 -0.45
CA SER A 559 25.71 10.65 0.13
C SER A 559 26.45 9.38 0.52
N SER A 560 26.19 8.95 1.75
CA SER A 560 26.67 7.73 2.37
C SER A 560 25.52 7.14 3.16
N ASP A 561 25.55 5.87 3.51
CA ASP A 561 24.60 5.25 4.43
C ASP A 561 25.08 5.35 5.89
N ASP A 562 26.39 5.31 6.11
CA ASP A 562 27.02 5.64 7.40
C ASP A 562 27.84 6.94 7.32
N GLY A 563 28.89 7.11 8.14
CA GLY A 563 29.51 8.41 8.33
C GLY A 563 30.39 8.85 7.16
N ILE A 564 30.28 10.12 6.79
CA ILE A 564 31.02 10.70 5.67
C ILE A 564 31.42 12.16 5.93
N ARG A 565 32.60 12.56 5.44
CA ARG A 565 33.13 13.93 5.59
C ARG A 565 34.00 14.35 4.42
N MET A 566 34.07 15.65 4.18
CA MET A 566 34.77 16.24 3.03
C MET A 566 35.60 17.44 3.44
N TRP A 567 36.81 17.51 2.91
CA TRP A 567 37.62 18.71 2.88
C TRP A 567 37.77 19.23 1.46
N ILE A 568 37.65 20.55 1.31
CA ILE A 568 38.03 21.26 0.11
C ILE A 568 39.10 22.28 0.49
N ASP A 569 40.24 22.25 -0.19
CA ASP A 569 41.39 23.12 0.08
C ASP A 569 41.80 23.10 1.57
N ASP A 570 41.84 21.88 2.13
CA ASP A 570 42.18 21.57 3.53
C ASP A 570 41.20 22.13 4.59
N GLN A 571 40.07 22.72 4.17
CA GLN A 571 38.97 23.12 5.06
C GLN A 571 37.89 22.04 5.11
N LEU A 572 37.47 21.63 6.31
CA LEU A 572 36.36 20.70 6.51
C LEU A 572 35.05 21.42 6.15
N VAL A 573 34.38 20.96 5.10
CA VAL A 573 33.16 21.60 4.56
C VAL A 573 31.92 20.74 4.70
N ILE A 574 32.08 19.43 4.87
CA ILE A 574 31.02 18.48 5.23
C ILE A 574 31.55 17.64 6.38
N ASP A 575 30.83 17.60 7.50
CA ASP A 575 31.13 16.74 8.64
C ASP A 575 29.86 16.03 9.09
N ASN A 576 29.64 14.84 8.54
CA ASN A 576 28.53 13.97 8.92
C ASN A 576 29.06 12.60 9.36
N TRP A 577 29.86 12.60 10.42
CA TRP A 577 30.50 11.39 10.93
C TRP A 577 29.59 10.59 11.88
N THR A 578 28.37 10.26 11.43
CA THR A 578 27.34 9.55 12.21
C THR A 578 26.80 8.32 11.48
N LYS A 579 26.26 7.34 12.23
CA LYS A 579 25.65 6.11 11.67
C LYS A 579 24.26 6.40 11.08
N GLY A 580 23.92 5.83 9.92
CA GLY A 580 22.55 5.80 9.40
C GLY A 580 22.06 7.05 8.66
N ALA A 581 22.95 7.76 7.95
CA ALA A 581 22.62 9.02 7.29
C ALA A 581 22.55 8.90 5.76
N THR A 582 21.56 8.20 5.20
CA THR A 582 21.37 8.06 3.74
C THR A 582 21.03 9.35 2.98
N SER A 583 20.87 10.49 3.67
CA SER A 583 20.58 11.79 3.07
C SER A 583 21.81 12.40 2.40
N MET A 584 21.60 13.16 1.33
CA MET A 584 22.65 13.96 0.74
C MET A 584 23.02 15.13 1.63
N VAL A 585 24.28 15.22 2.04
CA VAL A 585 24.82 16.38 2.75
C VAL A 585 25.56 17.25 1.75
N THR A 586 25.26 18.54 1.72
CA THR A 586 25.79 19.46 0.70
C THR A 586 26.50 20.65 1.33
N THR A 587 27.52 21.17 0.66
CA THR A 587 28.11 22.47 0.95
C THR A 587 27.96 23.39 -0.28
N PRO A 588 27.49 24.64 -0.11
CA PRO A 588 27.53 25.63 -1.18
C PRO A 588 28.96 25.81 -1.70
N LYS A 589 29.13 25.97 -3.01
CA LYS A 589 30.44 26.22 -3.62
C LYS A 589 30.30 27.00 -4.92
N ASN A 590 31.08 28.07 -5.02
CA ASN A 590 31.40 28.71 -6.29
C ASN A 590 32.66 28.06 -6.86
N ILE A 591 32.50 27.39 -8.00
CA ILE A 591 33.59 26.77 -8.75
C ILE A 591 33.94 27.69 -9.92
N GLU A 592 35.20 28.11 -9.98
CA GLU A 592 35.75 28.87 -11.09
C GLU A 592 36.21 27.91 -12.21
N ALA A 593 35.96 28.28 -13.46
CA ALA A 593 36.40 27.48 -14.61
C ALA A 593 37.93 27.30 -14.60
N GLY A 594 38.39 26.06 -14.71
CA GLY A 594 39.81 25.70 -14.77
C GLY A 594 40.56 25.74 -13.43
N LYS A 595 39.96 26.27 -12.35
CA LYS A 595 40.57 26.28 -11.03
C LYS A 595 40.52 24.88 -10.40
N LYS A 596 41.64 24.48 -9.79
CA LYS A 596 41.76 23.21 -9.06
C LYS A 596 41.35 23.43 -7.62
N TYR A 597 40.57 22.49 -7.10
CA TYR A 597 40.16 22.42 -5.71
C TYR A 597 40.65 21.10 -5.15
N LYS A 598 41.51 21.15 -4.13
CA LYS A 598 42.04 19.94 -3.49
C LYS A 598 40.91 19.30 -2.69
N VAL A 599 40.67 18.00 -2.90
CA VAL A 599 39.62 17.27 -2.17
C VAL A 599 40.19 16.11 -1.39
N ARG A 600 39.67 15.95 -0.17
CA ARG A 600 39.77 14.73 0.62
C ARG A 600 38.36 14.35 1.05
N ILE A 601 37.97 13.10 0.84
CA ILE A 601 36.71 12.54 1.30
C ILE A 601 37.04 11.34 2.15
N GLU A 602 36.37 11.19 3.27
CA GLU A 602 36.46 10.00 4.11
C GLU A 602 35.06 9.47 4.40
N MET A 603 34.91 8.15 4.37
CA MET A 603 33.70 7.46 4.84
C MET A 603 34.06 6.32 5.80
N TRP A 604 33.09 5.87 6.58
CA TRP A 604 33.13 4.57 7.24
C TRP A 604 31.79 3.85 7.09
N GLU A 605 31.86 2.51 7.13
CA GLU A 605 30.72 1.59 7.05
C GLU A 605 30.64 0.73 8.32
N GLY A 606 29.43 0.50 8.82
CA GLY A 606 29.18 -0.14 10.10
C GLY A 606 28.21 -1.31 10.10
N GLY A 607 27.59 -1.66 8.97
CA GLY A 607 26.67 -2.77 8.87
C GLY A 607 25.74 -2.66 7.66
N TRP A 608 25.53 -3.78 6.96
CA TRP A 608 24.63 -3.95 5.81
C TRP A 608 25.32 -3.58 4.48
N GLY A 609 24.74 -2.68 3.70
CA GLY A 609 25.26 -2.35 2.37
C GLY A 609 25.68 -0.90 2.29
N ALA A 610 26.93 -0.65 1.95
CA ALA A 610 27.55 0.67 1.94
C ALA A 610 27.24 1.52 0.70
N ARG A 611 27.19 2.84 0.87
CA ARG A 611 27.09 3.82 -0.24
C ARG A 611 28.17 4.89 -0.14
N ALA A 612 28.68 5.33 -1.29
CA ALA A 612 29.50 6.53 -1.39
C ALA A 612 29.31 7.25 -2.74
N HIS A 613 28.57 8.36 -2.73
CA HIS A 613 28.34 9.19 -3.91
C HIS A 613 28.97 10.57 -3.73
N LEU A 614 29.70 11.06 -4.73
CA LEU A 614 30.14 12.46 -4.86
C LEU A 614 29.38 13.13 -5.98
N ARG A 615 28.63 14.17 -5.62
CA ARG A 615 27.76 14.90 -6.54
C ARG A 615 28.02 16.39 -6.48
N TRP A 616 27.64 17.08 -7.54
CA TRP A 616 27.55 18.53 -7.57
C TRP A 616 26.23 18.96 -8.20
N ASN A 617 25.77 20.15 -7.84
CA ASN A 617 24.72 20.84 -8.58
C ASN A 617 25.32 22.11 -9.15
N LEU A 618 25.20 22.29 -10.46
CA LEU A 618 25.83 23.42 -11.17
C LEU A 618 25.04 24.72 -11.01
N GLU A 619 23.76 24.64 -10.69
CA GLU A 619 22.90 25.83 -10.64
C GLU A 619 22.19 25.93 -9.30
N LYS A 620 22.16 27.14 -8.72
CA LYS A 620 21.21 27.47 -7.66
C LYS A 620 19.80 27.42 -8.22
N VAL A 621 18.87 26.91 -7.41
CA VAL A 621 17.44 26.95 -7.72
C VAL A 621 17.03 28.42 -7.90
N ASN A 622 16.49 28.74 -9.08
CA ASN A 622 16.08 30.09 -9.45
C ASN A 622 14.55 30.19 -9.45
N LEU A 623 14.00 30.89 -8.46
CA LEU A 623 12.55 31.08 -8.32
C LEU A 623 11.99 32.16 -9.27
N GLN A 624 12.84 32.98 -9.89
CA GLN A 624 12.41 34.15 -10.65
C GLN A 624 11.43 33.83 -11.80
N PRO A 625 11.62 32.76 -12.61
CA PRO A 625 10.65 32.41 -13.65
C PRO A 625 9.25 32.15 -13.11
N ALA A 626 9.13 31.42 -12.00
CA ALA A 626 7.85 31.16 -11.34
C ALA A 626 7.21 32.44 -10.77
N ILE A 627 8.02 33.31 -10.14
CA ILE A 627 7.57 34.62 -9.64
C ILE A 627 7.06 35.50 -10.79
N ASP A 628 7.77 35.52 -11.92
CA ASP A 628 7.39 36.32 -13.09
C ASP A 628 6.12 35.77 -13.77
N ALA A 629 5.94 34.45 -13.79
CA ALA A 629 4.71 33.81 -14.27
C ALA A 629 3.52 34.19 -13.37
N ALA A 630 3.68 34.12 -12.04
CA ALA A 630 2.64 34.50 -11.09
C ALA A 630 2.23 35.97 -11.23
N LYS A 631 3.17 36.91 -11.34
CA LYS A 631 2.88 38.35 -11.51
C LYS A 631 2.07 38.68 -12.76
N LYS A 632 2.14 37.83 -13.79
CA LYS A 632 1.43 38.01 -15.07
C LYS A 632 0.07 37.29 -15.09
N ALA A 633 -0.22 36.47 -14.07
CA ALA A 633 -1.43 35.67 -14.01
C ALA A 633 -2.55 36.37 -13.23
N ASP A 634 -3.79 36.04 -13.55
CA ASP A 634 -4.96 36.42 -12.76
C ASP A 634 -5.07 35.56 -11.49
N VAL A 635 -4.51 34.34 -11.55
CA VAL A 635 -4.39 33.38 -10.43
C VAL A 635 -3.13 32.53 -10.59
N ALA A 636 -2.48 32.24 -9.48
CA ALA A 636 -1.41 31.24 -9.40
C ALA A 636 -1.94 29.98 -8.70
N ILE A 637 -1.96 28.86 -9.42
CA ILE A 637 -2.27 27.53 -8.88
C ILE A 637 -0.94 26.86 -8.57
N VAL A 638 -0.60 26.77 -7.27
CA VAL A 638 0.68 26.26 -6.79
C VAL A 638 0.51 24.81 -6.31
N VAL A 639 1.13 23.86 -7.01
CA VAL A 639 0.97 22.42 -6.81
C VAL A 639 2.22 21.84 -6.11
N LEU A 640 2.05 21.46 -4.85
CA LEU A 640 3.12 21.03 -3.94
C LEU A 640 2.85 19.61 -3.41
N GLY A 641 3.74 19.09 -2.57
CA GLY A 641 3.53 17.85 -1.82
C GLY A 641 4.72 16.91 -1.93
N GLU A 642 4.47 15.68 -2.36
CA GLU A 642 5.45 14.58 -2.36
C GLU A 642 5.51 13.85 -3.70
N SER A 643 6.43 12.87 -3.77
CA SER A 643 6.51 11.85 -4.81
C SER A 643 6.79 10.51 -4.16
N ASN A 644 6.73 9.44 -4.96
CA ASN A 644 7.13 8.09 -4.58
C ASN A 644 8.56 7.99 -4.02
N GLU A 645 9.43 8.96 -4.30
CA GLU A 645 10.77 8.98 -3.70
C GLU A 645 10.76 9.36 -2.21
N LEU A 646 9.72 10.06 -1.75
CA LEU A 646 9.55 10.47 -0.35
C LEU A 646 8.55 9.59 0.41
N VAL A 647 7.59 8.96 -0.27
CA VAL A 647 6.50 8.19 0.35
C VAL A 647 6.18 6.92 -0.42
N GLU A 648 6.73 5.81 0.06
CA GLU A 648 6.53 4.44 -0.39
C GLU A 648 7.01 3.50 0.74
N GLU A 649 6.87 2.20 0.53
CA GLU A 649 7.54 1.18 1.33
C GLU A 649 9.04 1.46 1.51
N ASN A 650 9.51 1.45 2.77
CA ASN A 650 10.87 1.80 3.18
C ASN A 650 11.30 3.25 2.87
N ARG A 651 10.35 4.16 2.64
CA ARG A 651 10.59 5.62 2.49
C ARG A 651 9.93 6.37 3.64
N ASP A 652 10.37 6.07 4.85
CA ASP A 652 9.90 6.74 6.08
C ASP A 652 10.56 8.12 6.24
N VAL A 653 9.89 9.04 6.93
CA VAL A 653 10.37 10.42 7.11
C VAL A 653 10.47 10.82 8.58
N ALA A 654 11.47 11.62 8.91
CA ALA A 654 11.62 12.17 10.27
C ALA A 654 10.80 13.47 10.50
N SER A 655 10.38 14.13 9.42
CA SER A 655 9.52 15.33 9.44
C SER A 655 8.33 15.15 8.49
N LEU A 656 7.23 15.83 8.80
CA LEU A 656 6.02 15.93 7.96
C LEU A 656 5.94 17.29 7.22
N ASP A 657 6.95 18.13 7.36
CA ASP A 657 7.02 19.40 6.63
C ASP A 657 7.20 19.16 5.13
N LEU A 658 6.90 20.17 4.31
CA LEU A 658 7.18 20.10 2.88
C LEU A 658 8.67 19.93 2.64
N PHE A 659 9.04 18.91 1.86
CA PHE A 659 10.44 18.64 1.56
C PHE A 659 11.02 19.68 0.57
N GLY A 660 12.28 20.04 0.75
CA GLY A 660 12.99 20.96 -0.15
C GLY A 660 12.49 22.40 -0.06
N MET A 661 12.63 23.16 -1.15
CA MET A 661 12.32 24.61 -1.20
C MET A 661 10.85 24.93 -1.53
N GLN A 662 9.95 23.97 -1.31
CA GLN A 662 8.54 24.10 -1.69
C GLN A 662 7.82 25.19 -0.89
N GLN A 663 8.15 25.32 0.40
CA GLN A 663 7.58 26.36 1.24
C GLN A 663 8.05 27.76 0.79
N GLU A 664 9.35 27.93 0.54
CA GLU A 664 9.92 29.18 0.06
C GLU A 664 9.32 29.57 -1.31
N LEU A 665 9.09 28.61 -2.20
CA LEU A 665 8.40 28.86 -3.48
C LEU A 665 7.04 29.51 -3.26
N ILE A 666 6.15 28.90 -2.46
CA ILE A 666 4.80 29.44 -2.28
C ILE A 666 4.79 30.76 -1.50
N GLU A 667 5.72 30.95 -0.57
CA GLU A 667 5.93 32.23 0.11
C GLU A 667 6.29 33.35 -0.88
N GLU A 668 7.22 33.09 -1.81
CA GLU A 668 7.60 34.06 -2.85
C GLU A 668 6.47 34.32 -3.86
N ILE A 669 5.69 33.29 -4.24
CA ILE A 669 4.51 33.48 -5.08
C ILE A 669 3.46 34.33 -4.36
N GLN A 670 3.19 34.09 -3.08
CA GLN A 670 2.22 34.87 -2.29
C GLN A 670 2.64 36.34 -2.19
N LYS A 671 3.94 36.65 -2.07
CA LYS A 671 4.48 38.02 -2.03
C LYS A 671 4.20 38.83 -3.30
N THR A 672 3.87 38.19 -4.42
CA THR A 672 3.53 38.89 -5.67
C THR A 672 2.21 39.66 -5.60
N GLY A 673 1.32 39.29 -4.67
CA GLY A 673 -0.04 39.81 -4.57
C GLY A 673 -1.04 39.16 -5.54
N THR A 674 -0.59 38.26 -6.41
CA THR A 674 -1.48 37.44 -7.25
C THR A 674 -2.28 36.48 -6.35
N PRO A 675 -3.59 36.29 -6.57
CA PRO A 675 -4.37 35.29 -5.85
C PRO A 675 -3.76 33.89 -5.98
N VAL A 676 -3.51 33.23 -4.84
CA VAL A 676 -2.89 31.89 -4.80
C VAL A 676 -3.92 30.84 -4.39
N VAL A 677 -3.95 29.73 -5.13
CA VAL A 677 -4.61 28.48 -4.74
C VAL A 677 -3.54 27.41 -4.59
N CYS A 678 -3.47 26.75 -3.43
CA CYS A 678 -2.57 25.61 -3.23
C CYS A 678 -3.29 24.30 -3.53
N VAL A 679 -2.64 23.42 -4.30
CA VAL A 679 -3.05 22.03 -4.49
C VAL A 679 -1.96 21.14 -3.91
N LEU A 680 -2.32 20.26 -2.99
CA LEU A 680 -1.41 19.30 -2.37
C LEU A 680 -1.58 17.93 -3.04
N LEU A 681 -0.47 17.37 -3.54
CA LEU A 681 -0.39 16.01 -4.05
C LEU A 681 0.67 15.22 -3.26
N ASN A 682 0.24 14.37 -2.31
CA ASN A 682 1.10 13.69 -1.34
C ASN A 682 0.54 12.32 -0.94
N GLY A 683 1.38 11.49 -0.33
CA GLY A 683 0.98 10.17 0.16
C GLY A 683 0.63 10.17 1.66
N ARG A 684 1.28 11.02 2.45
CA ARG A 684 1.04 11.18 3.90
C ARG A 684 0.47 12.55 4.23
N PRO A 685 -0.18 12.75 5.39
CA PRO A 685 -0.59 14.10 5.79
C PRO A 685 0.66 14.96 6.06
N LEU A 686 0.66 16.19 5.54
CA LEU A 686 1.77 17.12 5.64
C LEU A 686 1.47 18.27 6.62
N SER A 687 2.48 18.68 7.39
CA SER A 687 2.43 19.77 8.36
C SER A 687 2.52 21.14 7.67
N THR A 688 1.51 21.52 6.88
CA THR A 688 1.53 22.75 6.06
C THR A 688 1.03 23.99 6.82
N ASN A 689 1.57 24.26 8.02
CA ASN A 689 1.08 25.31 8.92
C ASN A 689 1.03 26.70 8.25
N TRP A 690 2.13 27.11 7.63
CA TRP A 690 2.23 28.41 6.98
C TRP A 690 1.20 28.56 5.85
N ILE A 691 0.99 27.51 5.06
CA ILE A 691 0.01 27.49 3.96
C ILE A 691 -1.41 27.63 4.52
N ALA A 692 -1.75 26.87 5.57
CA ALA A 692 -3.06 26.91 6.20
C ALA A 692 -3.40 28.31 6.74
N GLU A 693 -2.41 29.02 7.28
CA GLU A 693 -2.57 30.39 7.77
C GLU A 693 -2.66 31.42 6.62
N ASN A 694 -1.75 31.34 5.64
CA ASN A 694 -1.49 32.46 4.72
C ASN A 694 -2.13 32.32 3.33
N ILE A 695 -2.50 31.11 2.90
CA ILE A 695 -3.06 30.87 1.56
C ILE A 695 -4.59 30.79 1.64
N PRO A 696 -5.35 31.49 0.77
CA PRO A 696 -6.80 31.59 0.91
C PRO A 696 -7.54 30.33 0.48
N ALA A 697 -6.99 29.52 -0.43
CA ALA A 697 -7.60 28.25 -0.82
C ALA A 697 -6.59 27.11 -0.90
N VAL A 698 -6.98 25.97 -0.34
CA VAL A 698 -6.16 24.76 -0.28
C VAL A 698 -7.02 23.55 -0.64
N VAL A 699 -6.59 22.80 -1.65
CA VAL A 699 -7.19 21.53 -2.07
C VAL A 699 -6.18 20.41 -1.80
N GLU A 700 -6.61 19.38 -1.07
CA GLU A 700 -5.86 18.14 -0.86
C GLU A 700 -6.37 17.10 -1.87
N GLY A 701 -5.46 16.64 -2.73
CA GLY A 701 -5.73 15.70 -3.81
C GLY A 701 -5.06 14.34 -3.63
N TRP A 702 -4.21 14.17 -2.62
CA TRP A 702 -3.38 12.98 -2.42
C TRP A 702 -2.59 12.62 -3.69
N PHE A 703 -2.43 11.32 -3.98
CA PHE A 703 -2.10 10.86 -5.32
C PHE A 703 -3.39 10.41 -6.04
N PRO A 704 -3.89 11.21 -7.01
CA PRO A 704 -5.28 11.13 -7.45
C PRO A 704 -5.56 10.13 -8.59
N GLY A 705 -4.61 9.27 -8.94
CA GLY A 705 -4.79 8.28 -10.01
C GLY A 705 -4.68 8.85 -11.43
N GLU A 706 -4.96 8.02 -12.44
CA GLU A 706 -4.65 8.31 -13.85
C GLU A 706 -5.40 9.50 -14.45
N LEU A 707 -6.60 9.81 -13.94
CA LEU A 707 -7.39 10.98 -14.33
C LEU A 707 -7.38 12.08 -13.26
N GLY A 708 -6.43 12.01 -12.34
CA GLY A 708 -6.40 12.88 -11.18
C GLY A 708 -6.17 14.36 -11.50
N GLY A 709 -5.32 14.70 -12.47
CA GLY A 709 -5.16 16.09 -12.92
C GLY A 709 -6.45 16.67 -13.51
N ARG A 710 -7.26 15.83 -14.18
CA ARG A 710 -8.59 16.21 -14.64
C ARG A 710 -9.55 16.44 -13.47
N ALA A 711 -9.55 15.57 -12.47
CA ALA A 711 -10.37 15.73 -11.26
C ALA A 711 -10.02 17.01 -10.48
N VAL A 712 -8.72 17.33 -10.36
CA VAL A 712 -8.25 18.60 -9.78
C VAL A 712 -8.80 19.78 -10.57
N ALA A 713 -8.70 19.77 -11.90
CA ALA A 713 -9.26 20.84 -12.73
C ALA A 713 -10.79 20.97 -12.59
N ASP A 714 -11.53 19.86 -12.54
CA ASP A 714 -12.98 19.89 -12.35
C ASP A 714 -13.37 20.55 -11.02
N VAL A 715 -12.61 20.30 -9.93
CA VAL A 715 -12.79 20.98 -8.65
C VAL A 715 -12.46 22.46 -8.77
N LEU A 716 -11.25 22.80 -9.23
CA LEU A 716 -10.76 24.17 -9.28
C LEU A 716 -11.69 25.10 -10.06
N PHE A 717 -12.31 24.63 -11.15
CA PHE A 717 -13.23 25.42 -11.98
C PHE A 717 -14.72 25.12 -11.72
N GLY A 718 -15.04 24.31 -10.72
CA GLY A 718 -16.40 24.08 -10.23
C GLY A 718 -17.29 23.25 -11.13
N ASP A 719 -16.71 22.43 -12.03
CA ASP A 719 -17.41 21.35 -12.74
C ASP A 719 -17.72 20.18 -11.80
N TYR A 720 -16.96 20.08 -10.71
CA TYR A 720 -17.25 19.20 -9.59
C TYR A 720 -17.26 19.98 -8.28
N ASN A 721 -18.25 19.72 -7.42
CA ASN A 721 -18.30 20.28 -6.07
C ASN A 721 -17.60 19.30 -5.10
N PRO A 722 -16.45 19.66 -4.49
CA PRO A 722 -15.72 18.75 -3.62
C PRO A 722 -16.57 18.34 -2.42
N GLY A 723 -16.46 17.05 -2.07
CA GLY A 723 -17.18 16.42 -0.97
C GLY A 723 -16.38 15.31 -0.29
N GLY A 724 -15.07 15.21 -0.58
CA GLY A 724 -14.17 14.34 0.16
C GLY A 724 -14.01 14.83 1.61
N ARG A 725 -13.63 13.90 2.49
CA ARG A 725 -13.34 14.17 3.91
C ARG A 725 -12.01 13.53 4.28
N LEU A 726 -11.22 14.22 5.09
CA LEU A 726 -9.96 13.70 5.61
C LEU A 726 -10.17 12.36 6.33
N PRO A 727 -9.58 11.25 5.87
CA PRO A 727 -9.66 9.96 6.56
C PRO A 727 -8.59 9.83 7.68
N ILE A 728 -7.80 10.89 7.89
CA ILE A 728 -6.68 10.95 8.82
C ILE A 728 -6.59 12.36 9.41
N THR A 729 -6.19 12.48 10.67
CA THR A 729 -5.92 13.76 11.31
C THR A 729 -4.56 14.30 10.84
N VAL A 730 -4.50 15.59 10.49
CA VAL A 730 -3.27 16.24 10.00
C VAL A 730 -2.60 16.97 11.17
N PRO A 731 -1.41 16.55 11.64
CA PRO A 731 -0.70 17.22 12.72
C PRO A 731 -0.13 18.58 12.26
N LYS A 732 0.16 19.45 13.23
CA LYS A 732 0.96 20.67 13.05
C LYS A 732 2.46 20.37 13.06
N SER A 733 2.88 19.37 13.80
CA SER A 733 4.29 18.98 13.91
C SER A 733 4.40 17.49 14.23
N VAL A 734 5.56 16.90 13.96
CA VAL A 734 5.86 15.52 14.41
C VAL A 734 5.86 15.39 15.93
N GLY A 735 6.02 16.49 16.68
CA GLY A 735 5.95 16.52 18.14
C GLY A 735 4.55 16.31 18.71
N GLN A 736 3.51 16.45 17.88
CA GLN A 736 2.13 16.15 18.25
C GLN A 736 1.81 14.65 18.24
N LEU A 737 2.65 13.82 17.62
CA LEU A 737 2.32 12.41 17.41
C LEU A 737 2.41 11.60 18.72
N PRO A 738 1.44 10.70 18.97
CA PRO A 738 0.24 10.43 18.17
C PRO A 738 -0.89 11.47 18.38
N ILE A 739 -1.63 11.82 17.32
CA ILE A 739 -2.75 12.80 17.37
C ILE A 739 -4.05 12.35 16.65
N TYR A 740 -4.22 11.04 16.39
CA TYR A 740 -5.46 10.52 15.78
C TYR A 740 -6.70 10.84 16.64
N TYR A 741 -7.87 11.04 16.02
CA TYR A 741 -9.02 11.71 16.68
C TYR A 741 -9.63 10.94 17.87
N ASN A 742 -9.61 9.61 17.84
CA ASN A 742 -10.24 8.76 18.85
C ASN A 742 -9.29 8.43 20.01
N GLN A 743 -8.62 9.44 20.56
CA GLN A 743 -7.81 9.29 21.75
C GLN A 743 -8.65 8.90 22.97
N LYS A 744 -8.03 8.14 23.89
CA LYS A 744 -8.55 7.87 25.23
C LYS A 744 -8.60 9.17 26.04
N ARG A 745 -9.53 9.27 26.99
CA ARG A 745 -9.75 10.47 27.83
C ARG A 745 -8.52 10.93 28.62
N SER A 746 -7.59 10.01 28.88
CA SER A 746 -6.33 10.29 29.57
C SER A 746 -5.26 10.90 28.65
N ALA A 747 -5.48 10.96 27.35
CA ALA A 747 -4.58 11.62 26.40
C ALA A 747 -4.69 13.14 26.59
N ILE A 748 -3.80 13.69 27.42
CA ILE A 748 -3.71 15.12 27.67
C ILE A 748 -2.55 15.65 26.83
N HIS A 749 -2.87 16.22 25.68
CA HIS A 749 -1.92 16.98 24.87
C HIS A 749 -1.93 18.42 25.41
N ARG A 750 -0.93 18.79 26.20
CA ARG A 750 -0.69 20.19 26.61
C ARG A 750 0.75 20.51 26.29
N TYR A 751 0.97 21.08 25.11
CA TYR A 751 2.30 21.48 24.67
C TYR A 751 2.62 22.89 25.16
N VAL A 752 3.86 23.12 25.58
CA VAL A 752 4.34 24.45 26.01
C VAL A 752 4.55 25.36 24.79
N ALA A 753 5.00 24.77 23.68
CA ALA A 753 5.47 25.49 22.50
C ALA A 753 4.45 25.59 21.36
N GLU A 754 3.35 24.82 21.40
CA GLU A 754 2.34 24.81 20.36
C GLU A 754 0.96 24.46 20.92
N SER A 755 -0.08 24.61 20.09
CA SER A 755 -1.44 24.23 20.46
C SER A 755 -1.61 22.70 20.44
N GLU A 756 -2.49 22.21 21.31
CA GLU A 756 -2.91 20.80 21.36
C GLU A 756 -3.81 20.37 20.19
N HIS A 757 -4.35 21.32 19.43
CA HIS A 757 -5.22 21.02 18.31
C HIS A 757 -4.41 20.69 17.05
N PRO A 758 -4.82 19.68 16.27
CA PRO A 758 -4.20 19.36 14.99
C PRO A 758 -4.38 20.52 13.99
N LEU A 759 -3.68 20.44 12.85
CA LEU A 759 -3.85 21.39 11.75
C LEU A 759 -5.22 21.21 11.08
N TYR A 760 -5.60 19.96 10.81
CA TYR A 760 -6.94 19.59 10.33
C TYR A 760 -7.38 18.29 11.03
N THR A 761 -8.66 18.21 11.38
CA THR A 761 -9.21 17.08 12.13
C THR A 761 -9.71 15.97 11.21
N PHE A 762 -9.75 14.74 11.71
CA PHE A 762 -10.43 13.62 11.07
C PHE A 762 -11.86 13.98 10.62
N GLY A 763 -12.25 13.51 9.44
CA GLY A 763 -13.56 13.72 8.86
C GLY A 763 -13.80 15.14 8.33
N TYR A 764 -12.81 16.03 8.33
CA TYR A 764 -12.96 17.41 7.87
C TYR A 764 -12.84 17.55 6.34
N GLY A 765 -13.61 18.48 5.79
CA GLY A 765 -13.56 18.89 4.38
C GLY A 765 -14.68 19.88 4.08
N LEU A 766 -14.41 20.89 3.27
CA LEU A 766 -15.38 21.90 2.86
C LEU A 766 -16.08 21.48 1.57
N SER A 767 -17.08 22.28 1.19
CA SER A 767 -17.83 22.16 -0.07
C SER A 767 -18.08 23.57 -0.62
N TYR A 768 -18.44 23.68 -1.91
CA TYR A 768 -18.99 24.92 -2.48
C TYR A 768 -20.44 25.18 -2.08
N THR A 769 -21.02 24.30 -1.26
CA THR A 769 -22.30 24.52 -0.60
C THR A 769 -22.17 24.32 0.92
N LYS A 770 -23.25 24.54 1.66
CA LYS A 770 -23.29 24.41 3.13
C LYS A 770 -24.36 23.43 3.55
N PHE A 771 -24.10 22.69 4.62
CA PHE A 771 -25.04 21.73 5.19
C PHE A 771 -25.32 22.06 6.65
N GLU A 772 -26.57 21.83 7.06
CA GLU A 772 -27.04 22.06 8.42
C GLU A 772 -27.70 20.78 8.95
N TYR A 773 -27.36 20.43 10.20
CA TYR A 773 -27.84 19.23 10.87
C TYR A 773 -28.92 19.60 11.89
N SER A 774 -30.04 18.89 11.88
CA SER A 774 -31.16 19.15 12.79
C SER A 774 -31.94 17.87 13.09
N ASN A 775 -32.89 17.96 14.02
CA ASN A 775 -33.85 16.87 14.32
C ASN A 775 -33.20 15.51 14.63
N LEU A 776 -32.07 15.49 15.34
CA LEU A 776 -31.45 14.24 15.82
C LEU A 776 -32.43 13.51 16.75
N LYS A 777 -32.81 12.30 16.36
CA LYS A 777 -33.76 11.44 17.07
C LYS A 777 -33.17 10.04 17.25
N ILE A 778 -33.58 9.40 18.34
CA ILE A 778 -33.26 8.02 18.66
C ILE A 778 -34.57 7.25 18.89
N SER A 779 -34.61 5.97 18.50
CA SER A 779 -35.82 5.13 18.61
C SER A 779 -36.26 4.86 20.05
N SER A 780 -35.33 4.86 20.98
CA SER A 780 -35.60 4.71 22.42
C SER A 780 -34.52 5.42 23.23
N LYS A 781 -34.86 5.88 24.44
CA LYS A 781 -33.87 6.39 25.41
C LYS A 781 -33.19 5.27 26.19
N GLU A 782 -33.74 4.05 26.13
CA GLU A 782 -33.27 2.88 26.84
C GLU A 782 -33.32 1.66 25.92
N ILE A 783 -32.24 0.89 25.86
CA ILE A 783 -32.16 -0.39 25.15
C ILE A 783 -31.58 -1.46 26.06
N LYS A 784 -31.76 -2.73 25.73
CA LYS A 784 -31.04 -3.83 26.37
C LYS A 784 -29.66 -4.00 25.74
N ALA A 785 -28.74 -4.69 26.42
CA ALA A 785 -27.41 -4.99 25.92
C ALA A 785 -27.39 -5.78 24.58
N ASP A 786 -28.43 -6.57 24.30
CA ASP A 786 -28.64 -7.30 23.04
C ASP A 786 -29.56 -6.56 22.04
N GLY A 787 -30.00 -5.34 22.39
CA GLY A 787 -30.91 -4.54 21.59
C GLY A 787 -30.22 -3.70 20.52
N GLU A 788 -31.04 -3.07 19.68
CA GLU A 788 -30.59 -2.14 18.64
C GLU A 788 -31.13 -0.73 18.90
N LEU A 789 -30.36 0.29 18.53
CA LEU A 789 -30.79 1.69 18.55
C LEU A 789 -30.81 2.26 17.13
N LYS A 790 -31.97 2.74 16.68
CA LYS A 790 -32.05 3.51 15.43
C LYS A 790 -31.80 4.98 15.75
N VAL A 791 -30.91 5.60 14.97
CA VAL A 791 -30.55 7.02 15.06
C VAL A 791 -30.91 7.66 13.74
N SER A 792 -31.68 8.76 13.75
CA SER A 792 -32.03 9.51 12.54
C SER A 792 -31.70 10.99 12.69
N VAL A 793 -31.19 11.62 11.65
CA VAL A 793 -30.88 13.05 11.61
C VAL A 793 -31.35 13.67 10.29
N ASP A 794 -31.82 14.91 10.31
CA ASP A 794 -32.11 15.66 9.09
C ASP A 794 -30.89 16.49 8.68
N VAL A 795 -30.51 16.37 7.41
CA VAL A 795 -29.40 17.12 6.81
C VAL A 795 -29.92 17.94 5.65
N LYS A 796 -29.79 19.27 5.78
CA LYS A 796 -30.27 20.21 4.78
C LYS A 796 -29.12 20.89 4.06
N ASN A 797 -29.17 20.90 2.73
CA ASN A 797 -28.30 21.76 1.95
C ASN A 797 -28.85 23.19 1.95
N THR A 798 -28.19 24.09 2.67
CA THR A 798 -28.59 25.49 2.85
C THR A 798 -27.86 26.45 1.90
N GLY A 799 -26.91 25.96 1.12
CA GLY A 799 -26.13 26.79 0.21
C GLY A 799 -26.77 26.98 -1.17
N SER A 800 -25.93 27.29 -2.16
CA SER A 800 -26.38 27.73 -3.49
C SER A 800 -26.18 26.70 -4.60
N ARG A 801 -25.59 25.54 -4.29
CA ARG A 801 -25.24 24.47 -5.23
C ARG A 801 -25.65 23.11 -4.69
N ASP A 802 -25.89 22.16 -5.59
CA ASP A 802 -25.95 20.74 -5.24
C ASP A 802 -24.57 20.30 -4.74
N GLY A 803 -24.53 19.33 -3.83
CA GLY A 803 -23.27 18.85 -3.27
C GLY A 803 -23.42 17.55 -2.52
N ASP A 804 -22.29 16.86 -2.35
CA ASP A 804 -22.20 15.69 -1.51
C ASP A 804 -21.91 16.09 -0.06
N GLU A 805 -22.56 15.41 0.88
CA GLU A 805 -22.26 15.46 2.31
C GLU A 805 -21.96 14.04 2.81
N VAL A 806 -21.01 13.93 3.73
CA VAL A 806 -20.66 12.70 4.43
C VAL A 806 -21.11 12.85 5.88
N VAL A 807 -22.26 12.27 6.19
CA VAL A 807 -22.82 12.25 7.55
C VAL A 807 -22.07 11.21 8.37
N GLN A 808 -21.50 11.64 9.50
CA GLN A 808 -20.66 10.82 10.37
C GLN A 808 -21.35 10.64 11.73
N LEU A 809 -21.46 9.40 12.20
CA LEU A 809 -22.04 9.04 13.50
C LEU A 809 -20.94 8.52 14.41
N TYR A 810 -20.85 9.13 15.60
CA TYR A 810 -19.93 8.75 16.65
C TYR A 810 -20.66 8.31 17.91
N VAL A 811 -20.03 7.42 18.67
CA VAL A 811 -20.52 6.96 19.97
C VAL A 811 -19.45 7.21 21.03
N LYS A 812 -19.90 7.62 22.22
CA LYS A 812 -19.13 7.64 23.45
C LYS A 812 -19.83 6.76 24.49
N ASP A 813 -19.14 5.73 24.94
CA ASP A 813 -19.50 4.99 26.15
C ASP A 813 -19.04 5.83 27.36
N VAL A 814 -19.97 6.37 28.15
CA VAL A 814 -19.67 7.39 29.17
C VAL A 814 -18.95 6.79 30.38
N TYR A 815 -19.37 5.61 30.84
CA TYR A 815 -18.78 4.92 31.98
C TYR A 815 -18.69 3.43 31.69
N SER A 816 -17.47 2.91 31.71
CA SER A 816 -17.15 1.54 31.33
C SER A 816 -16.13 0.94 32.27
N SER A 817 -16.02 -0.39 32.26
CA SER A 817 -15.05 -1.12 33.06
C SER A 817 -13.60 -0.86 32.61
N THR A 818 -13.40 -0.48 31.34
CA THR A 818 -12.10 -0.18 30.71
C THR A 818 -12.13 1.17 30.00
N THR A 819 -10.97 1.81 29.81
CA THR A 819 -10.90 3.14 29.21
C THR A 819 -11.24 3.12 27.73
N THR A 820 -12.28 3.86 27.36
CA THR A 820 -12.72 4.06 25.97
C THR A 820 -12.30 5.43 25.44
N PRO A 821 -12.21 5.61 24.10
CA PRO A 821 -12.05 6.90 23.47
C PRO A 821 -13.13 7.93 23.85
N GLU A 822 -12.79 9.22 23.74
CA GLU A 822 -13.77 10.31 23.91
C GLU A 822 -14.92 10.23 22.90
N LYS A 823 -14.65 9.71 21.71
CA LYS A 823 -15.63 9.37 20.67
C LYS A 823 -15.02 8.36 19.71
N ASN A 824 -15.85 7.49 19.13
CA ASN A 824 -15.47 6.55 18.07
C ASN A 824 -16.49 6.59 16.94
N LEU A 825 -16.04 6.59 15.69
CA LEU A 825 -16.90 6.47 14.52
C LEU A 825 -17.57 5.10 14.52
N LYS A 826 -18.88 5.07 14.33
CA LYS A 826 -19.70 3.85 14.27
C LYS A 826 -20.65 3.82 13.07
N GLY A 827 -20.61 4.84 12.22
CA GLY A 827 -21.39 4.89 10.99
C GLY A 827 -21.03 6.09 10.14
N PHE A 828 -21.10 5.94 8.82
CA PHE A 828 -21.07 7.07 7.89
C PHE A 828 -21.98 6.83 6.69
N LYS A 829 -22.45 7.90 6.07
CA LYS A 829 -23.20 7.86 4.80
C LYS A 829 -22.85 9.07 3.94
N ARG A 830 -22.32 8.83 2.75
CA ARG A 830 -22.17 9.84 1.69
C ARG A 830 -23.46 9.96 0.89
N LEU A 831 -23.96 11.18 0.72
CA LEU A 831 -25.21 11.47 0.03
C LEU A 831 -25.07 12.73 -0.82
N ASN A 832 -25.55 12.68 -2.06
CA ASN A 832 -25.79 13.89 -2.83
C ASN A 832 -27.09 14.56 -2.35
N ILE A 833 -27.04 15.84 -1.99
CA ILE A 833 -28.19 16.62 -1.51
C ILE A 833 -28.32 17.86 -2.39
N LYS A 834 -29.46 18.00 -3.06
CA LYS A 834 -29.73 19.14 -3.95
C LYS A 834 -29.85 20.42 -3.16
N LYS A 835 -29.57 21.56 -3.80
CA LYS A 835 -29.75 22.89 -3.22
C LYS A 835 -31.14 23.04 -2.59
N GLY A 836 -31.19 23.37 -1.30
CA GLY A 836 -32.45 23.57 -0.55
C GLY A 836 -33.14 22.27 -0.11
N GLU A 837 -32.69 21.10 -0.56
CA GLU A 837 -33.23 19.81 -0.16
C GLU A 837 -32.83 19.47 1.28
N THR A 838 -33.72 18.76 1.99
CA THR A 838 -33.44 18.11 3.27
C THR A 838 -33.59 16.61 3.10
N LYS A 839 -32.62 15.84 3.57
CA LYS A 839 -32.69 14.38 3.62
C LYS A 839 -32.58 13.90 5.07
N THR A 840 -33.43 12.94 5.43
CA THR A 840 -33.30 12.22 6.70
C THR A 840 -32.35 11.04 6.50
N VAL A 841 -31.34 10.95 7.37
CA VAL A 841 -30.30 9.92 7.34
C VAL A 841 -30.46 9.05 8.58
N GLU A 842 -30.54 7.74 8.37
CA GLU A 842 -30.72 6.76 9.44
C GLU A 842 -29.50 5.86 9.62
N PHE A 843 -29.19 5.53 10.87
CA PHE A 843 -28.18 4.56 11.28
C PHE A 843 -28.79 3.57 12.27
N ILE A 844 -28.20 2.38 12.35
CA ILE A 844 -28.57 1.35 13.33
C ILE A 844 -27.30 1.01 14.10
N LEU A 845 -27.35 1.20 15.42
CA LEU A 845 -26.31 0.75 16.34
C LEU A 845 -26.74 -0.60 16.91
N THR A 846 -25.91 -1.62 16.69
CA THR A 846 -26.10 -2.97 17.22
C THR A 846 -25.10 -3.24 18.34
N PRO A 847 -25.16 -4.40 19.02
CA PRO A 847 -24.14 -4.78 19.98
C PRO A 847 -22.71 -4.78 19.40
N ASP A 848 -22.53 -5.03 18.10
CA ASP A 848 -21.21 -4.97 17.46
C ASP A 848 -20.61 -3.56 17.56
N GLU A 849 -21.41 -2.51 17.35
CA GLU A 849 -20.98 -1.12 17.42
C GLU A 849 -20.81 -0.61 18.86
N LEU A 850 -21.57 -1.15 19.81
CA LEU A 850 -21.57 -0.69 21.22
C LEU A 850 -20.62 -1.47 22.13
N SER A 851 -20.18 -2.66 21.71
CA SER A 851 -19.35 -3.52 22.55
C SER A 851 -17.95 -2.98 22.81
N ILE A 852 -17.42 -3.33 23.97
CA ILE A 852 -16.03 -3.12 24.39
C ILE A 852 -15.41 -4.47 24.80
N TRP A 853 -14.09 -4.52 24.92
CA TRP A 853 -13.45 -5.58 25.68
C TRP A 853 -13.39 -5.15 27.14
N ASN A 854 -14.04 -5.89 28.04
CA ASN A 854 -14.09 -5.54 29.46
C ASN A 854 -12.82 -5.97 30.21
N ARG A 855 -12.79 -5.81 31.54
CA ARG A 855 -11.63 -6.18 32.38
C ARG A 855 -11.26 -7.66 32.30
N GLU A 856 -12.24 -8.54 32.08
CA GLU A 856 -12.05 -9.98 31.94
C GLU A 856 -11.70 -10.41 30.50
N MET A 857 -11.39 -9.46 29.60
CA MET A 857 -11.12 -9.70 28.18
C MET A 857 -12.27 -10.43 27.47
N LYS A 858 -13.51 -10.05 27.80
CA LYS A 858 -14.71 -10.48 27.08
C LYS A 858 -15.28 -9.31 26.29
N ARG A 859 -15.68 -9.58 25.03
CA ARG A 859 -16.44 -8.63 24.21
C ARG A 859 -17.87 -8.58 24.70
N VAL A 860 -18.29 -7.45 25.28
CA VAL A 860 -19.61 -7.25 25.90
C VAL A 860 -20.13 -5.85 25.62
N VAL A 861 -21.45 -5.67 25.65
CA VAL A 861 -22.07 -4.35 25.81
C VAL A 861 -22.37 -4.19 27.31
N GLU A 862 -21.78 -3.19 27.93
CA GLU A 862 -21.99 -2.94 29.35
C GLU A 862 -23.23 -2.05 29.56
N PRO A 863 -24.04 -2.32 30.60
CA PRO A 863 -25.07 -1.40 31.04
C PRO A 863 -24.45 -0.06 31.46
N GLY A 864 -25.01 1.05 30.97
CA GLY A 864 -24.39 2.35 31.20
C GLY A 864 -25.04 3.48 30.41
N ASP A 865 -24.49 4.67 30.59
CA ASP A 865 -24.86 5.87 29.85
C ASP A 865 -24.03 5.95 28.56
N PHE A 866 -24.68 6.23 27.44
CA PHE A 866 -24.05 6.41 26.13
C PHE A 866 -24.47 7.74 25.52
N GLU A 867 -23.54 8.38 24.81
CA GLU A 867 -23.80 9.57 24.00
C GLU A 867 -23.63 9.23 22.51
N VAL A 868 -24.64 9.57 21.71
CA VAL A 868 -24.59 9.51 20.24
C VAL A 868 -24.40 10.91 19.71
N MET A 869 -23.44 11.07 18.81
CA MET A 869 -23.07 12.34 18.18
C MET A 869 -23.13 12.20 16.66
N VAL A 870 -23.66 13.20 15.96
CA VAL A 870 -23.78 13.19 14.50
C VAL A 870 -23.40 14.55 13.92
N GLY A 871 -22.65 14.56 12.82
CA GLY A 871 -22.27 15.77 12.09
C GLY A 871 -21.48 15.48 10.82
N GLY A 872 -20.90 16.53 10.21
CA GLY A 872 -20.15 16.44 8.96
C GLY A 872 -18.63 16.24 9.13
N ASN A 873 -18.14 16.24 10.37
CA ASN A 873 -16.75 16.01 10.75
C ASN A 873 -16.67 15.61 12.24
N SER A 874 -15.47 15.33 12.76
CA SER A 874 -15.28 14.88 14.15
C SER A 874 -15.43 15.95 15.23
N THR A 875 -15.62 17.23 14.90
CA THR A 875 -15.72 18.35 15.85
C THR A 875 -17.12 18.96 15.92
N ASP A 876 -17.76 19.22 14.79
CA ASP A 876 -19.04 19.93 14.66
C ASP A 876 -20.21 18.95 14.75
N LEU A 877 -20.55 18.56 15.98
CA LEU A 877 -21.49 17.47 16.26
C LEU A 877 -22.71 17.94 17.07
N ILE A 878 -23.90 17.53 16.66
CA ILE A 878 -25.09 17.53 17.52
C ILE A 878 -25.20 16.18 18.23
N LYS A 879 -25.74 16.17 19.46
CA LYS A 879 -25.68 14.98 20.32
C LYS A 879 -26.92 14.73 21.15
N THR A 880 -27.12 13.48 21.53
CA THR A 880 -28.18 13.03 22.43
C THR A 880 -27.73 11.79 23.20
N ASN A 881 -28.42 11.48 24.31
CA ASN A 881 -28.03 10.41 25.23
C ASN A 881 -29.06 9.28 25.25
N PHE A 882 -28.59 8.06 25.48
CA PHE A 882 -29.40 6.89 25.76
C PHE A 882 -28.72 6.01 26.83
N LYS A 883 -29.45 5.04 27.37
CA LYS A 883 -28.92 4.07 28.33
C LYS A 883 -29.01 2.66 27.80
N VAL A 884 -28.00 1.85 28.11
CA VAL A 884 -28.07 0.40 28.01
C VAL A 884 -28.45 -0.16 29.38
N LEU A 885 -29.49 -0.98 29.43
CA LEU A 885 -29.97 -1.67 30.62
C LEU A 885 -29.39 -3.09 30.71
N ASN A 886 -29.40 -3.62 31.94
CA ASN A 886 -29.08 -5.03 32.24
C ASN A 886 -29.92 -6.03 31.45
#